data_AF-A0A8D8TE18-F1
#
_entry.id   AF-A0A8D8TE18-F1
#
_cell.length_a   1.000
_cell.length_b   1.000
_cell.length_c   1.000
_cell.angle_alpha   90.00
_cell.angle_beta   90.00
_cell.angle_gamma   90.00
#
_symmetry.space_group_name_H-M   'P 1'
#
loop_
_entity.id
_entity.type
_entity.pdbx_description
1 polymer ?
#
loop_
_entity_poly.entity_id
_entity_poly.type
_entity_poly.pdbx_seq_one_letter_code
_entity_poly.pdbx_strand_id
1 'polypeptide(L)'
;MSPSKVFSVSQLYGRKIKPTNERFGIWLLLENLENNNLISDVGNINFTKGETLLPAKQVLTPISEPFCDNIMLVKICGSEDCQEDSTFVKKELCGSYNSYIRRKFGDLVSASHGVKAKSPFLLQSNNVLAKGTRELIGEEDVKRITNKYNIPICVPYKVELADVKLENILDVLPTLLEQLRKEDYYLMDLDITQDFAGVFNKEEMSSYLTRNFNFCNQGEYQENSNVIVNNDTTVGIDCLTWLTSNARVKIYNKFVCQITSPGVNKTIGNNIINFINCPDKRLKETFASTLAKENGITRLEATIYNYTVGKSDKTTYNPLEDSKILLETSKHYFHDAPFYSVPISKMWTKITEALQNSCCLVFNNLLFYVYWGNRNTKKLTGVQINLPDDHSTREKIINYCLSAFGFNCLPINFIEVVEDTANRDHVRFVQKCYLKAGNTYFSRSKSAFSNIAEEIDMQNTGLIATDNVVPSVLRKRTNTTNKLCPFAIKEMEPLSSIYTVCIRKRKAEMEDQDIKKRKIEYLNNATAIKEEYKHLLEKEERIRELRGRLENYFTLQWGNLEPYGEYKVSAFIVNNKGTHTYVGVLVEKDGHKEVCFLKGRHKNIFITASQNRDQLIKDGFVIIPYKDMDLVCLPTEEPFADIITNGFTTYQNHRFIKIDKFKLYTNIWKNLPFTQEDLDKVNSITMQNIKEPIKFRDCLRLEELAEGTELVITGLKSVTHREKQRYIIQFENSSVFYRSNYWLEKELQNMDLNYRIKIKLDKLRHTPNRNKERLIFCL
;
A
#
# COMPACT_ATOMS: atom_id res chain seq x y z
N MET A 1 -29.59 -11.12 -30.85
CA MET A 1 -28.93 -9.78 -30.85
C MET A 1 -29.14 -9.18 -29.47
N SER A 2 -28.09 -9.09 -28.66
CA SER A 2 -28.16 -8.41 -27.36
C SER A 2 -28.34 -6.90 -27.61
N PRO A 3 -29.18 -6.18 -26.84
CA PRO A 3 -29.41 -4.75 -27.07
C PRO A 3 -28.08 -4.00 -26.88
N SER A 4 -27.63 -3.32 -27.93
CA SER A 4 -26.42 -2.50 -27.90
C SER A 4 -26.60 -1.39 -26.87
N LYS A 5 -25.76 -1.38 -25.82
CA LYS A 5 -25.77 -0.32 -24.82
C LYS A 5 -25.50 1.04 -25.47
N VAL A 6 -26.37 2.00 -25.18
CA VAL A 6 -26.27 3.39 -25.62
C VAL A 6 -25.62 4.19 -24.50
N PHE A 7 -24.61 5.00 -24.82
CA PHE A 7 -23.86 5.81 -23.85
C PHE A 7 -23.96 7.29 -24.18
N SER A 8 -24.06 8.17 -23.18
CA SER A 8 -23.92 9.61 -23.42
C SER A 8 -22.44 10.00 -23.53
N VAL A 9 -22.08 10.78 -24.55
CA VAL A 9 -20.74 11.37 -24.72
C VAL A 9 -20.35 12.20 -23.49
N SER A 10 -21.32 12.88 -22.87
CA SER A 10 -21.08 13.70 -21.67
C SER A 10 -20.80 12.88 -20.40
N GLN A 11 -21.35 11.65 -20.33
CA GLN A 11 -21.08 10.71 -19.24
C GLN A 11 -19.71 10.04 -19.41
N LEU A 12 -19.31 9.76 -20.66
CA LEU A 12 -18.00 9.19 -20.97
C LEU A 12 -16.86 10.21 -20.75
N TYR A 13 -17.06 11.47 -21.12
CA TYR A 13 -15.98 12.48 -21.22
C TYR A 13 -15.99 13.56 -20.10
N GLY A 14 -17.09 13.74 -19.37
CA GLY A 14 -17.25 14.83 -18.39
C GLY A 14 -17.51 16.20 -19.05
N ARG A 15 -18.41 17.00 -18.48
CA ARG A 15 -18.97 18.20 -19.15
C ARG A 15 -18.00 19.39 -19.25
N LYS A 16 -17.83 19.93 -20.47
CA LYS A 16 -18.03 21.36 -20.86
C LYS A 16 -17.77 21.67 -22.36
N ILE A 17 -17.20 20.76 -23.15
CA ILE A 17 -16.89 21.00 -24.58
C ILE A 17 -17.27 19.76 -25.39
N LYS A 18 -18.00 19.91 -26.51
CA LYS A 18 -18.21 18.83 -27.48
C LYS A 18 -16.84 18.48 -28.12
N PRO A 19 -16.28 17.28 -27.88
CA PRO A 19 -14.98 16.92 -28.44
C PRO A 19 -15.08 16.83 -29.98
N THR A 20 -14.00 17.20 -30.68
CA THR A 20 -13.89 16.91 -32.11
C THR A 20 -13.79 15.39 -32.32
N ASN A 21 -14.18 14.89 -33.50
CA ASN A 21 -14.08 13.47 -33.86
C ASN A 21 -12.69 12.89 -33.53
N GLU A 22 -11.63 13.65 -33.80
CA GLU A 22 -10.24 13.25 -33.53
C GLU A 22 -9.95 13.10 -32.03
N ARG A 23 -10.39 14.04 -31.20
CA ARG A 23 -10.13 14.03 -29.76
C ARG A 23 -10.88 12.92 -29.05
N PHE A 24 -12.13 12.70 -29.42
CA PHE A 24 -12.93 11.61 -28.84
C PHE A 24 -12.30 10.25 -29.16
N GLY A 25 -11.89 10.04 -30.42
CA GLY A 25 -11.24 8.81 -30.85
C GLY A 25 -9.96 8.52 -30.07
N ILE A 26 -9.05 9.50 -29.97
CA ILE A 26 -7.78 9.32 -29.24
C ILE A 26 -8.02 9.09 -27.74
N TRP A 27 -8.96 9.81 -27.12
CA TRP A 27 -9.30 9.59 -25.71
C TRP A 27 -9.77 8.16 -25.45
N LEU A 28 -10.71 7.64 -26.26
CA LEU A 28 -11.22 6.28 -26.12
C LEU A 28 -10.10 5.23 -26.22
N LEU A 29 -9.15 5.44 -27.15
CA LEU A 29 -7.98 4.57 -27.32
C LEU A 29 -7.04 4.62 -26.10
N LEU A 30 -6.82 5.80 -25.51
CA LEU A 30 -5.95 5.98 -24.35
C LEU A 30 -6.51 5.42 -23.05
N GLU A 31 -7.82 5.55 -22.81
CA GLU A 31 -8.48 4.94 -21.63
C GLU A 31 -8.37 3.41 -21.66
N ASN A 32 -8.38 2.81 -22.84
CA ASN A 32 -8.28 1.36 -23.02
C ASN A 32 -6.84 0.82 -23.11
N LEU A 33 -5.84 1.67 -22.83
CA LEU A 33 -4.43 1.30 -22.81
C LEU A 33 -3.99 0.74 -21.45
N GLU A 34 -4.62 1.12 -20.32
CA GLU A 34 -4.14 0.77 -18.97
C GLU A 34 -4.18 -0.75 -18.65
N ASN A 35 -4.89 -1.56 -19.44
CA ASN A 35 -5.06 -3.01 -19.24
C ASN A 35 -4.75 -3.88 -20.47
N ASN A 36 -4.09 -3.35 -21.52
CA ASN A 36 -3.95 -4.06 -22.82
C ASN A 36 -5.29 -4.52 -23.43
N ASN A 37 -6.41 -3.86 -23.08
CA ASN A 37 -7.74 -4.32 -23.47
C ASN A 37 -7.96 -4.24 -24.98
N LEU A 38 -7.72 -3.05 -25.56
CA LEU A 38 -7.93 -2.82 -27.00
C LEU A 38 -6.63 -2.67 -27.78
N ILE A 39 -5.61 -2.12 -27.13
CA ILE A 39 -4.31 -1.78 -27.71
C ILE A 39 -3.22 -2.26 -26.76
N SER A 40 -2.17 -2.84 -27.32
CA SER A 40 -0.98 -3.26 -26.56
C SER A 40 -0.23 -2.07 -25.97
N ASP A 41 0.12 -2.14 -24.68
CA ASP A 41 1.02 -1.24 -24.00
C ASP A 41 2.46 -1.72 -24.09
N VAL A 42 3.33 -0.88 -24.64
CA VAL A 42 4.79 -1.11 -24.72
C VAL A 42 5.55 -0.24 -23.72
N GLY A 43 4.87 0.50 -22.85
CA GLY A 43 5.48 1.51 -22.00
C GLY A 43 6.39 0.99 -20.88
N ASN A 44 6.38 -0.31 -20.59
CA ASN A 44 7.10 -0.92 -19.46
C ASN A 44 7.92 -2.14 -19.86
N ILE A 45 8.27 -2.24 -21.14
CA ILE A 45 9.13 -3.32 -21.62
C ILE A 45 10.52 -3.13 -21.01
N ASN A 46 11.01 -4.15 -20.32
CA ASN A 46 12.40 -4.16 -19.86
C ASN A 46 13.30 -4.74 -20.97
N PHE A 47 13.98 -3.84 -21.68
CA PHE A 47 14.88 -4.21 -22.77
C PHE A 47 16.16 -4.92 -22.31
N THR A 48 16.59 -4.76 -21.06
CA THR A 48 17.84 -5.33 -20.52
C THR A 48 17.63 -6.67 -19.82
N LYS A 49 16.37 -7.11 -19.63
CA LYS A 49 16.06 -8.39 -18.97
C LYS A 49 16.64 -9.58 -19.73
N GLY A 50 17.51 -10.35 -19.08
CA GLY A 50 18.17 -11.53 -19.65
C GLY A 50 19.31 -11.20 -20.63
N GLU A 51 19.75 -9.94 -20.64
CA GLU A 51 20.84 -9.46 -21.50
C GLU A 51 22.18 -9.49 -20.77
N THR A 52 23.27 -9.49 -21.53
CA THR A 52 24.62 -9.50 -20.98
C THR A 52 25.12 -8.08 -20.76
N LEU A 53 25.74 -7.83 -19.60
CA LEU A 53 26.44 -6.57 -19.35
C LEU A 53 27.59 -6.39 -20.34
N LEU A 54 27.79 -5.16 -20.79
CA LEU A 54 28.98 -4.80 -21.54
C LEU A 54 30.20 -4.88 -20.60
N PRO A 55 31.33 -5.44 -21.06
CA PRO A 55 32.59 -5.32 -20.34
C PRO A 55 32.91 -3.84 -20.06
N ALA A 56 33.47 -3.52 -18.89
CA ALA A 56 33.77 -2.12 -18.50
C ALA A 56 34.53 -1.34 -19.59
N LYS A 57 35.47 -1.98 -20.30
CA LYS A 57 36.24 -1.39 -21.40
C LYS A 57 35.40 -1.03 -22.66
N GLN A 58 34.18 -1.52 -22.77
CA GLN A 58 33.27 -1.31 -23.89
C GLN A 58 32.08 -0.39 -23.52
N VAL A 59 31.91 -0.06 -22.24
CA VAL A 59 30.91 0.89 -21.78
C VAL A 59 31.20 2.28 -22.36
N LEU A 60 30.16 2.95 -22.85
CA LEU A 60 30.27 4.24 -23.53
C LEU A 60 31.25 4.26 -24.72
N THR A 61 31.37 3.17 -25.47
CA THR A 61 32.09 3.23 -26.75
C THR A 61 31.33 4.18 -27.69
N PRO A 62 31.94 5.29 -28.14
CA PRO A 62 31.24 6.28 -28.96
C PRO A 62 30.89 5.72 -30.34
N ILE A 63 29.64 5.94 -30.76
CA ILE A 63 29.16 5.63 -32.11
C ILE A 63 29.29 6.88 -33.00
N SER A 64 29.16 8.06 -32.41
CA SER A 64 29.34 9.35 -33.08
C SER A 64 30.38 10.21 -32.35
N GLU A 65 30.96 11.16 -33.07
CA GLU A 65 31.61 12.32 -32.44
C GLU A 65 30.55 13.18 -31.72
N PRO A 66 30.94 14.05 -30.76
CA PRO A 66 30.04 15.06 -30.20
C PRO A 66 29.56 16.05 -31.28
N PHE A 67 28.26 16.35 -31.27
CA PHE A 67 27.66 17.32 -32.20
C PHE A 67 26.62 18.19 -31.50
N CYS A 68 26.29 19.33 -32.10
CA CYS A 68 25.19 20.18 -31.65
C CYS A 68 23.91 19.78 -32.38
N ASP A 69 22.84 19.41 -31.67
CA ASP A 69 21.57 19.08 -32.34
C ASP A 69 20.75 20.34 -32.61
N ASN A 70 20.76 21.29 -31.66
CA ASN A 70 20.08 22.58 -31.82
C ASN A 70 20.60 23.65 -30.85
N ILE A 71 20.31 24.91 -31.19
CA ILE A 71 20.44 26.07 -30.29
C ILE A 71 19.11 26.80 -30.19
N MET A 72 18.91 27.50 -29.09
CA MET A 72 17.86 28.51 -28.97
C MET A 72 18.46 29.91 -28.96
N LEU A 73 17.99 30.75 -29.88
CA LEU A 73 18.24 32.17 -29.88
C LEU A 73 17.00 32.92 -29.39
N VAL A 74 17.17 34.10 -28.80
CA VAL A 74 16.07 35.04 -28.56
C VAL A 74 16.32 36.32 -29.34
N LYS A 75 15.36 36.71 -30.17
CA LYS A 75 15.30 38.04 -30.80
C LYS A 75 14.47 38.97 -29.93
N ILE A 76 14.96 40.18 -29.69
CA ILE A 76 14.18 41.23 -29.03
C ILE A 76 13.72 42.26 -30.06
N CYS A 77 12.43 42.54 -30.07
CA CYS A 77 11.77 43.51 -30.94
C CYS A 77 10.79 44.37 -30.14
N GLY A 78 10.19 45.38 -30.79
CA GLY A 78 9.20 46.24 -30.15
C GLY A 78 7.78 45.69 -30.26
N SER A 79 6.85 46.18 -29.46
CA SER A 79 5.43 45.83 -29.56
C SER A 79 4.78 46.29 -30.87
N GLU A 80 5.34 47.31 -31.51
CA GLU A 80 4.94 47.79 -32.84
C GLU A 80 5.10 46.70 -33.93
N ASP A 81 5.96 45.72 -33.68
CA ASP A 81 6.17 44.55 -34.53
C ASP A 81 5.14 43.43 -34.30
N CYS A 82 4.30 43.56 -33.27
CA CYS A 82 3.25 42.61 -32.93
C CYS A 82 1.92 42.89 -33.65
N GLN A 83 1.07 41.87 -33.71
CA GLN A 83 -0.34 42.01 -34.07
C GLN A 83 -1.04 42.78 -32.95
N GLU A 84 -2.03 43.60 -33.31
CA GLU A 84 -2.81 44.40 -32.36
C GLU A 84 -3.31 43.55 -31.18
N ASP A 85 -3.20 44.10 -29.97
CA ASP A 85 -3.60 43.48 -28.70
C ASP A 85 -2.99 42.09 -28.42
N SER A 86 -1.79 41.81 -28.96
CA SER A 86 -1.11 40.53 -28.75
C SER A 86 0.41 40.68 -28.58
N THR A 87 1.04 39.64 -28.04
CA THR A 87 2.50 39.49 -28.09
C THR A 87 2.98 38.80 -29.37
N PHE A 88 2.07 38.37 -30.25
CA PHE A 88 2.43 37.63 -31.47
C PHE A 88 2.98 38.59 -32.52
N VAL A 89 4.23 38.36 -32.92
CA VAL A 89 4.88 39.15 -33.98
C VAL A 89 4.17 38.94 -35.31
N LYS A 90 4.06 40.02 -36.10
CA LYS A 90 3.51 40.01 -37.47
C LYS A 90 4.18 38.91 -38.29
N LYS A 91 3.38 38.13 -39.04
CA LYS A 91 3.86 36.94 -39.77
C LYS A 91 5.02 37.24 -40.71
N GLU A 92 4.98 38.40 -41.38
CA GLU A 92 6.01 38.87 -42.30
C GLU A 92 7.34 39.11 -41.59
N LEU A 93 7.33 39.74 -40.41
CA LEU A 93 8.53 39.97 -39.60
C LEU A 93 9.10 38.66 -39.05
N CYS A 94 8.23 37.76 -38.57
CA CYS A 94 8.65 36.41 -38.21
C CYS A 94 9.33 35.67 -39.37
N GLY A 95 8.81 35.82 -40.60
CA GLY A 95 9.40 35.27 -41.83
C GLY A 95 10.76 35.90 -42.17
N SER A 96 10.88 37.21 -41.97
CA SER A 96 12.13 37.95 -42.16
C SER A 96 13.21 37.51 -41.17
N TYR A 97 12.89 37.43 -39.87
CA TYR A 97 13.81 36.95 -38.84
C TYR A 97 14.24 35.51 -39.09
N ASN A 98 13.31 34.61 -39.47
CA ASN A 98 13.66 33.24 -39.87
C ASN A 98 14.67 33.22 -41.02
N SER A 99 14.45 34.03 -42.06
CA SER A 99 15.32 34.10 -43.24
C SER A 99 16.69 34.66 -42.89
N TYR A 100 16.73 35.67 -42.02
CA TYR A 100 17.97 36.25 -41.50
C TYR A 100 18.80 35.22 -40.73
N ILE A 101 18.18 34.48 -39.79
CA ILE A 101 18.86 33.43 -39.03
C ILE A 101 19.36 32.33 -39.98
N ARG A 102 18.53 31.86 -40.92
CA ARG A 102 18.95 30.86 -41.91
C ARG A 102 20.19 31.29 -42.70
N ARG A 103 20.25 32.55 -43.11
CA ARG A 103 21.42 33.10 -43.80
C ARG A 103 22.65 33.13 -42.89
N LYS A 104 22.49 33.51 -41.62
CA LYS A 104 23.59 33.56 -40.64
C LYS A 104 24.17 32.18 -40.31
N PHE A 105 23.34 31.15 -40.32
CA PHE A 105 23.74 29.76 -40.09
C PHE A 105 23.90 28.95 -41.40
N GLY A 106 23.90 29.61 -42.56
CA GLY A 106 23.89 28.95 -43.86
C GLY A 106 25.15 28.12 -44.14
N ASP A 107 26.28 28.50 -43.56
CA ASP A 107 27.55 27.77 -43.68
C ASP A 107 27.60 26.54 -42.76
N LEU A 108 26.72 26.48 -41.75
CA LEU A 108 26.63 25.39 -40.78
C LEU A 108 25.49 24.42 -41.12
N VAL A 109 24.41 24.89 -41.75
CA VAL A 109 23.20 24.10 -41.99
C VAL A 109 22.79 24.19 -43.46
N SER A 110 22.41 23.05 -44.06
CA SER A 110 21.75 23.06 -45.38
C SER A 110 20.46 23.91 -45.29
N ALA A 111 20.40 25.00 -46.05
CA ALA A 111 19.44 26.10 -45.96
C ALA A 111 17.94 25.73 -46.08
N SER A 112 17.59 24.45 -46.27
CA SER A 112 16.22 24.02 -46.56
C SER A 112 15.33 23.82 -45.33
N HIS A 113 15.86 23.48 -44.15
CA HIS A 113 15.04 23.20 -42.95
C HIS A 113 15.79 23.60 -41.67
N GLY A 114 15.09 24.20 -40.69
CA GLY A 114 15.59 24.18 -39.31
C GLY A 114 15.33 25.37 -38.40
N VAL A 115 14.83 26.51 -38.88
CA VAL A 115 14.52 27.66 -37.99
C VAL A 115 13.02 27.72 -37.68
N LYS A 116 12.68 27.65 -36.39
CA LYS A 116 11.29 27.68 -35.91
C LYS A 116 11.12 28.63 -34.72
N ALA A 117 10.28 29.64 -34.91
CA ALA A 117 9.83 30.52 -33.83
C ALA A 117 9.01 29.76 -32.77
N LYS A 118 9.16 30.17 -31.51
CA LYS A 118 8.37 29.74 -30.35
C LYS A 118 7.46 30.87 -29.87
N SER A 119 6.62 30.57 -28.88
CA SER A 119 5.71 31.57 -28.30
C SER A 119 6.49 32.75 -27.72
N PRO A 120 6.18 33.99 -28.14
CA PRO A 120 6.85 35.18 -27.65
C PRO A 120 6.39 35.56 -26.24
N PHE A 121 7.21 36.34 -25.53
CA PHE A 121 6.91 36.84 -24.19
C PHE A 121 7.46 38.26 -23.95
N LEU A 122 6.88 38.97 -22.99
CA LEU A 122 7.34 40.30 -22.59
C LEU A 122 8.66 40.21 -21.81
N LEU A 123 9.68 40.95 -22.25
CA LEU A 123 10.99 40.99 -21.57
C LEU A 123 10.85 41.49 -20.13
N GLN A 124 9.89 42.36 -19.83
CA GLN A 124 9.64 42.93 -18.51
C GLN A 124 8.78 42.04 -17.60
N SER A 125 8.26 40.91 -18.09
CA SER A 125 7.43 40.03 -17.26
C SER A 125 8.20 39.42 -16.08
N ASN A 126 7.47 39.02 -15.04
CA ASN A 126 8.03 38.40 -13.83
C ASN A 126 8.21 36.88 -13.94
N ASN A 127 8.02 36.30 -15.13
CA ASN A 127 8.26 34.87 -15.31
C ASN A 127 9.77 34.56 -15.30
N VAL A 128 10.11 33.30 -14.98
CA VAL A 128 11.49 32.82 -14.84
C VAL A 128 12.29 33.07 -16.13
N LEU A 129 11.66 32.85 -17.29
CA LEU A 129 12.31 32.97 -18.59
C LEU A 129 12.70 34.43 -18.89
N ALA A 130 11.83 35.39 -18.59
CA ALA A 130 12.08 36.82 -18.78
C ALA A 130 13.14 37.33 -17.80
N LYS A 131 13.10 36.89 -16.54
CA LYS A 131 14.16 37.22 -15.58
C LYS A 131 15.52 36.71 -16.04
N GLY A 132 15.61 35.43 -16.41
CA GLY A 132 16.84 34.85 -16.93
C GLY A 132 17.31 35.51 -18.23
N THR A 133 16.38 35.88 -19.11
CA THR A 133 16.71 36.58 -20.36
C THR A 133 17.33 37.97 -20.07
N ARG A 134 16.78 38.74 -19.13
CA ARG A 134 17.39 40.01 -18.70
C ARG A 134 18.78 39.81 -18.11
N GLU A 135 18.97 38.75 -17.33
CA GLU A 135 20.27 38.39 -16.77
C GLU A 135 21.27 37.99 -17.87
N LEU A 136 20.86 37.21 -18.86
CA LEU A 136 21.67 36.81 -20.02
C LEU A 136 22.15 38.01 -20.83
N ILE A 137 21.24 38.94 -21.13
CA ILE A 137 21.52 40.14 -21.93
C ILE A 137 22.49 41.08 -21.22
N GLY A 138 22.39 41.16 -19.89
CA GLY A 138 23.19 42.07 -19.07
C GLY A 138 22.59 43.46 -18.94
N GLU A 139 22.96 44.17 -17.87
CA GLU A 139 22.32 45.43 -17.49
C GLU A 139 22.48 46.55 -18.53
N GLU A 140 23.63 46.62 -19.21
CA GLU A 140 23.90 47.62 -20.25
C GLU A 140 22.98 47.45 -21.46
N ASP A 141 22.90 46.23 -21.99
CA ASP A 141 22.03 45.95 -23.15
C ASP A 141 20.55 46.02 -22.77
N VAL A 142 20.16 45.62 -21.56
CA VAL A 142 18.78 45.81 -21.09
C VAL A 142 18.39 47.30 -21.09
N LYS A 143 19.28 48.19 -20.62
CA LYS A 143 19.05 49.65 -20.69
C LYS A 143 18.94 50.11 -22.14
N ARG A 144 19.87 49.69 -23.00
CA ARG A 144 19.87 50.03 -24.44
C ARG A 144 18.57 49.58 -25.13
N ILE A 145 18.14 48.34 -24.87
CA ILE A 145 16.93 47.74 -25.43
C ILE A 145 15.67 48.45 -24.92
N THR A 146 15.59 48.75 -23.64
CA THR A 146 14.44 49.43 -23.04
C THR A 146 14.32 50.88 -23.52
N ASN A 147 15.46 51.53 -23.83
CA ASN A 147 15.46 52.86 -24.45
C ASN A 147 15.09 52.79 -25.94
N LYS A 148 15.45 51.70 -26.64
CA LYS A 148 15.18 51.49 -28.06
C LYS A 148 13.72 51.08 -28.33
N TYR A 149 13.15 50.23 -27.49
CA TYR A 149 11.80 49.69 -27.65
C TYR A 149 10.95 50.05 -26.43
N ASN A 150 9.80 50.69 -26.65
CA ASN A 150 8.89 51.08 -25.57
C ASN A 150 8.41 49.86 -24.76
N ILE A 151 8.02 48.79 -25.47
CA ILE A 151 7.60 47.52 -24.88
C ILE A 151 8.41 46.39 -25.53
N PRO A 152 9.53 45.95 -24.93
CA PRO A 152 10.39 44.93 -25.52
C PRO A 152 9.76 43.53 -25.45
N ILE A 153 9.65 42.89 -26.61
CA ILE A 153 9.11 41.54 -26.82
C ILE A 153 10.25 40.59 -27.17
N CYS A 154 10.31 39.45 -26.48
CA CYS A 154 11.25 38.36 -26.73
C CYS A 154 10.60 37.30 -27.62
N VAL A 155 11.26 36.97 -28.73
CA VAL A 155 10.83 35.94 -29.68
C VAL A 155 11.90 34.85 -29.73
N PRO A 156 11.66 33.67 -29.11
CA PRO A 156 12.62 32.59 -29.15
C PRO A 156 12.58 31.86 -30.50
N TYR A 157 13.74 31.48 -31.01
CA TYR A 157 13.95 30.75 -32.24
C TYR A 157 14.77 29.49 -31.96
N LYS A 158 14.19 28.33 -32.29
CA LYS A 158 14.94 27.09 -32.36
C LYS A 158 15.66 27.04 -33.71
N VAL A 159 16.98 26.88 -33.69
CA VAL A 159 17.80 26.63 -34.88
C VAL A 159 18.27 25.18 -34.79
N GLU A 160 17.79 24.35 -35.71
CA GLU A 160 18.24 22.97 -35.86
C GLU A 160 19.63 22.99 -36.51
N LEU A 161 20.60 22.41 -35.81
CA LEU A 161 22.00 22.30 -36.22
C LEU A 161 22.39 20.83 -36.42
N ALA A 162 21.41 19.97 -36.72
CA ALA A 162 21.58 18.53 -36.83
C ALA A 162 22.87 18.18 -37.59
N ASP A 163 23.77 17.46 -36.91
CA ASP A 163 25.05 16.93 -37.41
C ASP A 163 26.20 17.95 -37.59
N VAL A 164 26.06 19.18 -37.09
CA VAL A 164 27.21 20.07 -37.00
C VAL A 164 28.10 19.58 -35.86
N LYS A 165 29.29 19.08 -36.23
CA LYS A 165 30.34 18.68 -35.28
C LYS A 165 30.53 19.78 -34.23
N LEU A 166 30.68 19.38 -32.98
CA LEU A 166 30.82 20.33 -31.89
C LEU A 166 32.00 21.28 -32.16
N GLU A 167 33.14 20.78 -32.62
CA GLU A 167 34.31 21.59 -32.99
C GLU A 167 33.98 22.72 -33.97
N ASN A 168 33.24 22.44 -35.04
CA ASN A 168 32.83 23.46 -36.01
C ASN A 168 31.95 24.55 -35.39
N ILE A 169 31.08 24.18 -34.43
CA ILE A 169 30.28 25.15 -33.69
C ILE A 169 31.17 26.00 -32.80
N LEU A 170 32.15 25.40 -32.12
CA LEU A 170 33.06 26.11 -31.23
C LEU A 170 33.91 27.15 -31.97
N ASP A 171 34.29 26.85 -33.22
CA ASP A 171 35.08 27.75 -34.04
C ASP A 171 34.28 28.96 -34.55
N VAL A 172 33.03 28.73 -35.00
CA VAL A 172 32.24 29.75 -35.72
C VAL A 172 31.31 30.55 -34.80
N LEU A 173 30.77 29.92 -33.77
CA LEU A 173 29.68 30.48 -32.98
C LEU A 173 30.07 31.76 -32.21
N PRO A 174 31.27 31.91 -31.59
CA PRO A 174 31.63 33.13 -30.88
C PRO A 174 31.50 34.40 -31.73
N THR A 175 32.12 34.40 -32.92
CA THR A 175 32.05 35.53 -33.86
C THR A 175 30.62 35.75 -34.38
N LEU A 176 29.87 34.67 -34.62
CA LEU A 176 28.48 34.76 -35.06
C LEU A 176 27.58 35.41 -33.99
N LEU A 177 27.77 35.05 -32.71
CA LEU A 177 27.02 35.61 -31.59
C LEU A 177 27.31 37.09 -31.38
N GLU A 178 28.56 37.54 -31.57
CA GLU A 178 28.88 38.97 -31.54
C GLU A 178 28.15 39.76 -32.62
N GLN A 179 28.04 39.20 -33.84
CA GLN A 179 27.28 39.82 -34.92
C GLN A 179 25.77 39.85 -34.61
N LEU A 180 25.24 38.73 -34.12
CA LEU A 180 23.84 38.58 -33.74
C LEU A 180 23.43 39.53 -32.61
N ARG A 181 24.32 39.76 -31.63
CA ARG A 181 24.09 40.69 -30.51
C ARG A 181 23.85 42.12 -30.97
N LYS A 182 24.57 42.58 -32.02
CA LYS A 182 24.36 43.92 -32.62
C LYS A 182 22.94 44.11 -33.18
N GLU A 183 22.27 43.01 -33.49
CA GLU A 183 20.89 42.98 -33.99
C GLU A 183 19.88 42.50 -32.93
N ASP A 184 20.26 42.55 -31.66
CA ASP A 184 19.43 42.15 -30.50
C ASP A 184 19.02 40.66 -30.50
N TYR A 185 19.91 39.79 -30.98
CA TYR A 185 19.80 38.33 -30.83
C TYR A 185 20.77 37.82 -29.75
N TYR A 186 20.31 36.90 -28.89
CA TYR A 186 21.11 36.33 -27.79
C TYR A 186 20.94 34.81 -27.71
N LEU A 187 22.01 34.07 -27.37
CA LEU A 187 21.99 32.62 -27.20
C LEU A 187 21.38 32.23 -25.85
N MET A 188 20.21 31.60 -25.86
CA MET A 188 19.53 31.15 -24.66
C MET A 188 20.03 29.78 -24.18
N ASP A 189 20.10 28.82 -25.10
CA ASP A 189 20.53 27.46 -24.79
C ASP A 189 21.23 26.78 -25.98
N LEU A 190 21.98 25.72 -25.66
CA LEU A 190 22.76 24.91 -26.57
C LEU A 190 22.57 23.44 -26.19
N ASP A 191 22.13 22.62 -27.15
CA ASP A 191 21.99 21.16 -27.02
C ASP A 191 23.19 20.46 -27.66
N ILE A 192 24.01 19.81 -26.83
CA ILE A 192 25.11 18.94 -27.28
C ILE A 192 24.71 17.49 -27.10
N THR A 193 25.01 16.69 -28.10
CA THR A 193 24.61 15.29 -28.15
C THR A 193 25.78 14.40 -28.55
N GLN A 194 25.81 13.19 -28.01
CA GLN A 194 26.68 12.12 -28.48
C GLN A 194 25.98 10.77 -28.35
N ASP A 195 26.19 9.90 -29.34
CA ASP A 195 25.65 8.54 -29.36
C ASP A 195 26.71 7.52 -28.93
N PHE A 196 26.31 6.56 -28.11
CA PHE A 196 27.15 5.51 -27.54
C PHE A 196 26.55 4.12 -27.73
N ALA A 197 27.40 3.11 -27.78
CA ALA A 197 27.00 1.71 -27.79
C ALA A 197 26.49 1.26 -26.41
N GLY A 198 25.46 0.43 -26.41
CA GLY A 198 24.87 -0.15 -25.21
C GLY A 198 23.52 0.46 -24.83
N VAL A 199 22.78 -0.27 -23.99
CA VAL A 199 21.47 0.12 -23.46
C VAL A 199 21.51 0.04 -21.94
N PHE A 200 20.84 0.96 -21.25
CA PHE A 200 20.76 0.95 -19.79
C PHE A 200 19.33 0.69 -19.31
N ASN A 201 19.21 0.24 -18.06
CA ASN A 201 17.94 0.25 -17.33
C ASN A 201 17.89 1.49 -16.44
N LYS A 202 16.82 2.28 -16.52
CA LYS A 202 16.71 3.55 -15.78
C LYS A 202 16.75 3.37 -14.26
N GLU A 203 16.07 2.39 -13.71
CA GLU A 203 16.03 2.17 -12.25
C GLU A 203 17.40 1.75 -11.72
N GLU A 204 18.08 0.86 -12.43
CA GLU A 204 19.44 0.44 -12.10
C GLU A 204 20.43 1.60 -12.22
N MET A 205 20.32 2.40 -13.28
CA MET A 205 21.19 3.56 -13.50
C MET A 205 20.96 4.64 -12.46
N SER A 206 19.71 4.98 -12.13
CA SER A 206 19.39 5.92 -11.05
C SER A 206 19.96 5.45 -9.72
N SER A 207 19.82 4.15 -9.41
CA SER A 207 20.38 3.56 -8.19
C SER A 207 21.91 3.58 -8.18
N TYR A 208 22.55 3.38 -9.32
CA TYR A 208 23.99 3.45 -9.46
C TYR A 208 24.49 4.89 -9.24
N LEU A 209 23.85 5.88 -9.86
CA LEU A 209 24.23 7.29 -9.72
C LEU A 209 24.08 7.79 -8.28
N THR A 210 22.97 7.47 -7.61
CA THR A 210 22.73 7.91 -6.22
C THR A 210 23.63 7.22 -5.19
N ARG A 211 24.14 6.02 -5.48
CA ARG A 211 25.06 5.30 -4.58
C ARG A 211 26.52 5.68 -4.74
N ASN A 212 26.94 6.02 -5.96
CA ASN A 212 28.35 6.21 -6.30
C ASN A 212 28.73 7.68 -6.54
N PHE A 213 27.76 8.55 -6.79
CA PHE A 213 27.98 9.96 -7.12
C PHE A 213 27.01 10.85 -6.34
N ASN A 214 27.24 12.17 -6.38
CA ASN A 214 26.40 13.16 -5.68
C ASN A 214 25.07 13.44 -6.42
N PHE A 215 24.21 12.42 -6.49
CA PHE A 215 22.88 12.50 -7.10
C PHE A 215 21.79 12.25 -6.07
N CYS A 216 20.66 12.95 -6.20
CA CYS A 216 19.45 12.71 -5.42
C CYS A 216 18.21 12.62 -6.32
N ASN A 217 17.11 12.05 -5.82
CA ASN A 217 15.84 12.09 -6.54
C ASN A 217 15.13 13.42 -6.34
N GLN A 218 14.33 13.83 -7.32
CA GLN A 218 13.45 14.98 -7.16
C GLN A 218 12.58 14.89 -5.90
N GLY A 219 12.69 15.90 -5.03
CA GLY A 219 12.02 15.95 -3.73
C GLY A 219 12.96 15.68 -2.55
N GLU A 220 14.12 15.07 -2.80
CA GLU A 220 15.19 14.89 -1.82
C GLU A 220 16.15 16.08 -1.97
N TYR A 221 16.11 17.05 -1.05
CA TYR A 221 17.02 18.20 -1.11
C TYR A 221 18.40 17.81 -0.55
N GLN A 222 19.43 17.87 -1.40
CA GLN A 222 20.83 17.88 -1.01
C GLN A 222 21.52 19.05 -1.69
N GLU A 223 22.25 19.85 -0.92
CA GLU A 223 23.01 20.98 -1.43
C GLU A 223 24.06 20.50 -2.46
N ASN A 224 24.18 21.20 -3.58
CA ASN A 224 25.12 20.90 -4.68
C ASN A 224 24.97 19.51 -5.35
N SER A 225 23.84 18.82 -5.14
CA SER A 225 23.56 17.53 -5.78
C SER A 225 22.98 17.68 -7.19
N ASN A 226 23.25 16.69 -8.04
CA ASN A 226 22.54 16.52 -9.31
C ASN A 226 21.16 15.91 -9.04
N VAL A 227 20.11 16.54 -9.54
CA VAL A 227 18.73 16.13 -9.22
C VAL A 227 18.14 15.30 -10.35
N ILE A 228 17.91 14.01 -10.12
CA ILE A 228 17.20 13.11 -11.04
C ILE A 228 15.71 13.50 -11.06
N VAL A 229 15.20 13.84 -12.24
CA VAL A 229 13.83 14.32 -12.42
C VAL A 229 12.87 13.14 -12.65
N ASN A 230 11.75 13.12 -11.93
CA ASN A 230 10.67 12.17 -12.21
C ASN A 230 9.81 12.69 -13.37
N ASN A 231 10.13 12.25 -14.58
CA ASN A 231 9.49 12.69 -15.82
C ASN A 231 9.06 11.55 -16.75
N ASP A 232 8.88 10.32 -16.23
CA ASP A 232 8.47 9.13 -17.00
C ASP A 232 7.19 9.38 -17.81
N THR A 233 6.29 10.18 -17.25
CA THR A 233 5.03 10.53 -17.91
C THR A 233 5.18 11.43 -19.13
N THR A 234 6.39 11.93 -19.39
CA THR A 234 6.70 12.86 -20.50
C THR A 234 7.67 12.22 -21.49
N VAL A 235 8.73 11.60 -20.97
CA VAL A 235 9.84 11.06 -21.78
C VAL A 235 9.87 9.53 -21.86
N GLY A 236 9.11 8.83 -21.00
CA GLY A 236 9.13 7.37 -20.90
C GLY A 236 10.19 6.86 -19.92
N ILE A 237 10.12 5.57 -19.59
CA ILE A 237 11.04 4.93 -18.62
C ILE A 237 12.43 4.67 -19.21
N ASP A 238 12.56 4.73 -20.53
CA ASP A 238 13.84 4.52 -21.24
C ASP A 238 14.69 5.80 -21.35
N CYS A 239 14.30 6.86 -20.64
CA CYS A 239 15.01 8.13 -20.56
C CYS A 239 15.22 8.55 -19.10
N LEU A 240 16.48 8.70 -18.71
CA LEU A 240 16.88 9.31 -17.44
C LEU A 240 17.22 10.77 -17.69
N THR A 241 16.70 11.67 -16.86
CA THR A 241 16.97 13.11 -16.93
C THR A 241 17.43 13.59 -15.56
N TRP A 242 18.47 14.40 -15.51
CA TRP A 242 18.85 15.12 -14.30
C TRP A 242 19.15 16.59 -14.57
N LEU A 243 19.04 17.39 -13.51
CA LEU A 243 19.36 18.81 -13.51
C LEU A 243 20.63 19.03 -12.71
N THR A 244 21.48 19.92 -13.23
CA THR A 244 22.60 20.53 -12.53
C THR A 244 22.25 21.99 -12.21
N SER A 245 23.20 22.79 -11.71
CA SER A 245 23.00 24.21 -11.41
C SER A 245 22.54 25.04 -12.62
N ASN A 246 23.06 24.75 -13.82
CA ASN A 246 22.79 25.53 -15.04
C ASN A 246 22.50 24.67 -16.29
N ALA A 247 22.36 23.35 -16.13
CA ALA A 247 22.16 22.46 -17.25
C ALA A 247 21.12 21.37 -16.96
N ARG A 248 20.60 20.79 -18.05
CA ARG A 248 19.80 19.57 -18.02
C ARG A 248 20.52 18.54 -18.86
N VAL A 249 20.75 17.37 -18.29
CA VAL A 249 21.34 16.25 -19.02
C VAL A 249 20.33 15.11 -19.10
N LYS A 250 20.31 14.41 -20.23
CA LYS A 250 19.52 13.23 -20.46
C LYS A 250 20.38 12.12 -21.02
N ILE A 251 20.13 10.90 -20.56
CA ILE A 251 20.50 9.71 -21.31
C ILE A 251 19.24 8.95 -21.68
N TYR A 252 19.20 8.39 -22.88
CA TYR A 252 18.05 7.60 -23.31
C TYR A 252 18.39 6.56 -24.37
N ASN A 253 17.62 5.47 -24.37
CA ASN A 253 17.68 4.48 -25.44
C ASN A 253 17.19 5.13 -26.74
N LYS A 254 18.12 5.41 -27.65
CA LYS A 254 17.83 6.16 -28.87
C LYS A 254 16.80 5.44 -29.74
N PHE A 255 16.92 4.13 -29.88
CA PHE A 255 16.00 3.34 -30.70
C PHE A 255 14.58 3.37 -30.13
N VAL A 256 14.43 3.05 -28.84
CA VAL A 256 13.12 2.97 -28.18
C VAL A 256 12.45 4.33 -28.09
N CYS A 257 13.21 5.37 -27.74
CA CYS A 257 12.68 6.73 -27.71
C CYS A 257 12.28 7.21 -29.11
N GLN A 258 12.88 6.73 -30.19
CA GLN A 258 12.48 7.13 -31.55
C GLN A 258 11.16 6.50 -31.96
N ILE A 259 11.01 5.18 -31.79
CA ILE A 259 9.76 4.48 -32.13
C ILE A 259 8.56 4.92 -31.26
N THR A 260 8.84 5.44 -30.05
CA THR A 260 7.82 5.94 -29.12
C THR A 260 7.70 7.47 -29.10
N SER A 261 8.55 8.21 -29.83
CA SER A 261 8.54 9.69 -29.84
C SER A 261 7.81 10.29 -31.07
N PRO A 262 6.72 11.02 -30.85
CA PRO A 262 5.92 11.63 -31.91
C PRO A 262 6.66 12.69 -32.72
N GLY A 263 7.68 13.32 -32.13
CA GLY A 263 8.47 14.36 -32.81
C GLY A 263 9.37 13.78 -33.91
N VAL A 264 9.84 12.55 -33.72
CA VAL A 264 10.67 11.82 -34.69
C VAL A 264 9.81 11.13 -35.74
N ASN A 265 8.63 10.66 -35.32
CA ASN A 265 7.66 10.02 -36.19
C ASN A 265 7.21 10.93 -37.34
N LYS A 266 7.10 12.26 -37.12
CA LYS A 266 6.80 13.19 -38.23
C LYS A 266 7.80 13.16 -39.39
N THR A 267 9.05 12.80 -39.14
CA THR A 267 10.14 12.81 -40.13
C THR A 267 10.36 11.43 -40.74
N ILE A 268 10.31 10.37 -39.93
CA ILE A 268 10.52 8.98 -40.36
C ILE A 268 9.21 8.34 -40.81
N GLY A 269 8.22 8.46 -39.94
CA GLY A 269 6.89 7.87 -39.97
C GLY A 269 6.70 6.75 -38.94
N ASN A 270 5.45 6.44 -38.60
CA ASN A 270 5.05 5.49 -37.55
C ASN A 270 4.94 4.02 -37.98
N ASN A 271 5.14 3.73 -39.26
CA ASN A 271 5.05 2.37 -39.78
C ASN A 271 6.39 1.63 -39.57
N ILE A 272 6.34 0.35 -39.23
CA ILE A 272 7.53 -0.52 -39.13
C ILE A 272 8.47 -0.39 -40.33
N ILE A 273 7.93 -0.26 -41.54
CA ILE A 273 8.76 -0.12 -42.74
C ILE A 273 9.53 1.18 -42.78
N ASN A 274 9.00 2.24 -42.17
CA ASN A 274 9.68 3.51 -42.15
C ASN A 274 10.93 3.45 -41.28
N PHE A 275 10.95 2.59 -40.26
CA PHE A 275 12.15 2.30 -39.48
C PHE A 275 13.12 1.37 -40.23
N ILE A 276 12.61 0.37 -40.97
CA ILE A 276 13.45 -0.54 -41.78
C ILE A 276 14.12 0.20 -42.94
N ASN A 277 13.37 1.02 -43.67
CA ASN A 277 13.86 1.76 -44.83
C ASN A 277 14.51 3.11 -44.44
N CYS A 278 14.25 3.57 -43.21
CA CYS A 278 14.73 4.79 -42.58
C CYS A 278 15.01 5.92 -43.59
N PRO A 279 13.98 6.69 -44.01
CA PRO A 279 14.17 7.78 -44.95
C PRO A 279 15.06 8.89 -44.39
N ASP A 280 15.15 8.99 -43.06
CA ASP A 280 16.10 9.84 -42.37
C ASP A 280 17.52 9.24 -42.50
N LYS A 281 18.34 9.89 -43.32
CA LYS A 281 19.72 9.45 -43.61
C LYS A 281 20.55 9.31 -42.33
N ARG A 282 20.40 10.23 -41.37
CA ARG A 282 21.16 10.30 -40.12
C ARG A 282 20.88 9.10 -39.22
N LEU A 283 19.61 8.73 -39.10
CA LEU A 283 19.21 7.57 -38.31
C LEU A 283 19.58 6.27 -38.98
N LYS A 284 19.49 6.22 -40.31
CA LYS A 284 19.98 5.08 -41.09
C LYS A 284 21.47 4.85 -40.85
N GLU A 285 22.30 5.90 -40.86
CA GLU A 285 23.74 5.81 -40.60
C GLU A 285 24.02 5.33 -39.17
N THR A 286 23.32 5.88 -38.17
CA THR A 286 23.49 5.42 -36.78
C THR A 286 23.13 3.94 -36.64
N PHE A 287 21.99 3.51 -37.21
CA PHE A 287 21.54 2.12 -37.16
C PHE A 287 22.37 1.18 -38.05
N ALA A 288 23.08 1.72 -39.04
CA ALA A 288 23.98 0.95 -39.89
C ALA A 288 25.30 0.60 -39.19
N SER A 289 25.70 1.37 -38.17
CA SER A 289 26.90 1.12 -37.35
C SER A 289 26.93 -0.30 -36.79
N THR A 290 28.08 -0.97 -36.92
CA THR A 290 28.28 -2.32 -36.37
C THR A 290 28.04 -2.34 -34.86
N LEU A 291 28.57 -1.35 -34.14
CA LEU A 291 28.38 -1.22 -32.70
C LEU A 291 26.90 -1.05 -32.31
N ALA A 292 26.15 -0.26 -33.08
CA ALA A 292 24.71 -0.09 -32.86
C ALA A 292 23.93 -1.38 -33.07
N LYS A 293 24.27 -2.15 -34.11
CA LYS A 293 23.61 -3.42 -34.42
C LYS A 293 23.86 -4.47 -33.35
N GLU A 294 25.07 -4.51 -32.82
CA GLU A 294 25.48 -5.50 -31.82
C GLU A 294 25.04 -5.14 -30.40
N ASN A 295 25.10 -3.86 -30.02
CA ASN A 295 24.96 -3.47 -28.62
C ASN A 295 23.77 -2.55 -28.34
N GLY A 296 23.10 -2.04 -29.38
CA GLY A 296 22.10 -0.99 -29.23
C GLY A 296 22.74 0.39 -29.08
N ILE A 297 21.90 1.42 -28.89
CA ILE A 297 22.34 2.81 -28.87
C ILE A 297 21.71 3.55 -27.69
N THR A 298 22.57 4.15 -26.87
CA THR A 298 22.19 5.17 -25.88
C THR A 298 22.66 6.53 -26.37
N ARG A 299 21.79 7.53 -26.26
CA ARG A 299 22.12 8.92 -26.54
C ARG A 299 22.30 9.69 -25.24
N LEU A 300 23.38 10.45 -25.13
CA LEU A 300 23.60 11.47 -24.11
C LEU A 300 23.32 12.84 -24.74
N GLU A 301 22.43 13.62 -24.12
CA GLU A 301 22.04 14.96 -24.54
C GLU A 301 22.22 15.90 -23.36
N ALA A 302 23.06 16.92 -23.51
CA ALA A 302 23.32 17.95 -22.51
C ALA A 302 22.85 19.31 -23.04
N THR A 303 21.88 19.89 -22.35
CA THR A 303 21.35 21.25 -22.62
C THR A 303 21.92 22.21 -21.60
N ILE A 304 22.67 23.22 -22.04
CA ILE A 304 23.12 24.31 -21.17
C ILE A 304 22.17 25.50 -21.30
N TYR A 305 21.71 26.04 -20.16
CA TYR A 305 20.86 27.22 -20.11
C TYR A 305 21.68 28.46 -19.74
N ASN A 306 22.04 29.27 -20.73
CA ASN A 306 22.85 30.48 -20.52
C ASN A 306 22.11 31.53 -19.66
N TYR A 307 20.78 31.45 -19.62
CA TYR A 307 19.92 32.38 -18.89
C TYR A 307 19.76 32.04 -17.40
N THR A 308 20.37 30.96 -16.90
CA THR A 308 20.31 30.56 -15.47
C THR A 308 21.62 30.77 -14.71
N VAL A 309 22.66 31.31 -15.35
CA VAL A 309 23.97 31.54 -14.72
C VAL A 309 23.91 32.74 -13.78
N GLY A 310 24.24 32.52 -12.50
CA GLY A 310 24.26 33.55 -11.46
C GLY A 310 25.24 34.69 -11.77
N LYS A 311 25.02 35.87 -11.20
CA LYS A 311 25.84 37.07 -11.46
C LYS A 311 27.33 36.89 -11.10
N SER A 312 27.69 36.00 -10.18
CA SER A 312 29.07 35.75 -9.73
C SER A 312 29.91 34.88 -10.67
N ASP A 313 29.29 34.02 -11.49
CA ASP A 313 30.01 33.07 -12.36
C ASP A 313 30.22 33.59 -13.79
N LYS A 314 29.70 34.79 -14.12
CA LYS A 314 29.67 35.33 -15.49
C LYS A 314 31.02 35.79 -16.03
N THR A 315 32.00 36.04 -15.18
CA THR A 315 33.34 36.47 -15.62
C THR A 315 34.18 35.31 -16.16
N THR A 316 33.81 34.05 -15.85
CA THR A 316 34.50 32.83 -16.32
C THR A 316 33.60 31.91 -17.16
N TYR A 317 32.30 32.18 -17.24
CA TYR A 317 31.34 31.37 -17.99
C TYR A 317 31.57 31.43 -19.50
N ASN A 318 31.84 30.27 -20.09
CA ASN A 318 31.95 30.09 -21.53
C ASN A 318 30.97 28.98 -21.94
N PRO A 319 29.77 29.33 -22.45
CA PRO A 319 28.73 28.36 -22.79
C PRO A 319 29.21 27.17 -23.61
N LEU A 320 30.23 27.39 -24.44
CA LEU A 320 30.79 26.45 -25.39
C LEU A 320 31.81 25.49 -24.74
N GLU A 321 32.69 26.00 -23.88
CA GLU A 321 33.68 25.19 -23.16
C GLU A 321 33.04 24.44 -22.00
N ASP A 322 32.13 25.10 -21.26
CA ASP A 322 31.36 24.48 -20.19
C ASP A 322 30.51 23.31 -20.70
N SER A 323 30.08 23.41 -21.95
CA SER A 323 29.37 22.38 -22.70
C SER A 323 30.21 21.12 -22.94
N LYS A 324 31.48 21.30 -23.30
CA LYS A 324 32.44 20.18 -23.41
C LYS A 324 32.69 19.56 -22.03
N ILE A 325 32.96 20.39 -21.03
CA ILE A 325 33.22 19.93 -19.65
C ILE A 325 32.04 19.15 -19.10
N LEU A 326 30.81 19.61 -19.34
CA LEU A 326 29.60 18.93 -18.91
C LEU A 326 29.43 17.58 -19.60
N LEU A 327 29.73 17.48 -20.90
CA LEU A 327 29.66 16.22 -21.63
C LEU A 327 30.71 15.22 -21.10
N GLU A 328 31.95 15.65 -20.89
CA GLU A 328 33.02 14.81 -20.35
C GLU A 328 32.76 14.38 -18.89
N THR A 329 32.33 15.32 -18.05
CA THR A 329 31.91 15.02 -16.67
C THR A 329 30.76 14.02 -16.65
N SER A 330 29.80 14.16 -17.56
CA SER A 330 28.68 13.22 -17.67
C SER A 330 29.15 11.83 -18.10
N LYS A 331 30.11 11.71 -19.03
CA LYS A 331 30.72 10.42 -19.40
C LYS A 331 31.42 9.75 -18.22
N HIS A 332 32.10 10.53 -17.38
CA HIS A 332 32.81 10.00 -16.21
C HIS A 332 31.88 9.27 -15.24
N TYR A 333 30.64 9.75 -15.07
CA TYR A 333 29.64 9.08 -14.24
C TYR A 333 29.25 7.68 -14.72
N PHE A 334 29.64 7.27 -15.93
CA PHE A 334 29.16 6.06 -16.55
C PHE A 334 30.24 5.00 -16.78
N HIS A 335 31.50 5.25 -16.39
CA HIS A 335 32.62 4.34 -16.65
C HIS A 335 32.37 2.91 -16.15
N ASP A 336 31.80 2.77 -14.95
CA ASP A 336 31.47 1.46 -14.35
C ASP A 336 29.95 1.23 -14.23
N ALA A 337 29.17 1.95 -15.03
CA ALA A 337 27.72 1.88 -14.97
C ALA A 337 27.17 0.63 -15.70
N PRO A 338 25.98 0.14 -15.30
CA PRO A 338 25.39 -1.07 -15.88
C PRO A 338 24.79 -0.80 -17.26
N PHE A 339 25.62 -0.90 -18.29
CA PHE A 339 25.19 -0.94 -19.69
C PHE A 339 25.15 -2.39 -20.19
N TYR A 340 24.17 -2.68 -21.03
CA TYR A 340 23.90 -4.00 -21.59
C TYR A 340 24.10 -3.99 -23.10
N SER A 341 24.60 -5.12 -23.61
CA SER A 341 24.63 -5.39 -25.04
C SER A 341 23.24 -5.85 -25.46
N VAL A 342 22.47 -4.95 -26.08
CA VAL A 342 21.12 -5.27 -26.56
C VAL A 342 20.99 -4.87 -28.04
N PRO A 343 21.20 -5.82 -28.96
CA PRO A 343 21.02 -5.59 -30.39
C PRO A 343 19.68 -4.92 -30.72
N ILE A 344 19.67 -4.04 -31.72
CA ILE A 344 18.42 -3.40 -32.20
C ILE A 344 17.38 -4.44 -32.60
N SER A 345 17.81 -5.53 -33.25
CA SER A 345 16.93 -6.65 -33.61
C SER A 345 16.27 -7.28 -32.37
N LYS A 346 17.01 -7.42 -31.27
CA LYS A 346 16.48 -7.98 -30.02
C LYS A 346 15.54 -7.02 -29.30
N MET A 347 15.84 -5.72 -29.29
CA MET A 347 14.90 -4.71 -28.81
C MET A 347 13.60 -4.75 -29.60
N TRP A 348 13.71 -4.86 -30.93
CA TRP A 348 12.55 -5.02 -31.81
C TRP A 348 11.75 -6.28 -31.49
N THR A 349 12.41 -7.43 -31.33
CA THR A 349 11.77 -8.68 -30.93
C THR A 349 10.97 -8.51 -29.63
N LYS A 350 11.56 -7.91 -28.59
CA LYS A 350 10.87 -7.66 -27.31
C LYS A 350 9.63 -6.79 -27.46
N ILE A 351 9.66 -5.79 -28.35
CA ILE A 351 8.46 -4.98 -28.67
C ILE A 351 7.41 -5.84 -29.33
N THR A 352 7.77 -6.60 -30.36
CA THR A 352 6.80 -7.43 -31.10
C THR A 352 6.22 -8.55 -30.25
N GLU A 353 7.00 -9.14 -29.34
CA GLU A 353 6.54 -10.14 -28.37
C GLU A 353 5.58 -9.56 -27.32
N ALA A 354 5.70 -8.26 -27.01
CA ALA A 354 4.80 -7.57 -26.11
C ALA A 354 3.46 -7.18 -26.78
N LEU A 355 3.36 -7.26 -28.12
CA LEU A 355 2.12 -6.97 -28.82
C LEU A 355 1.13 -8.12 -28.65
N GLN A 356 -0.02 -7.80 -28.07
CA GLN A 356 -1.14 -8.74 -27.85
C GLN A 356 -2.33 -8.45 -28.77
N ASN A 357 -2.53 -7.19 -29.12
CA ASN A 357 -3.61 -6.72 -29.98
C ASN A 357 -3.32 -5.35 -30.59
N SER A 358 -4.03 -5.05 -31.67
CA SER A 358 -4.11 -3.73 -32.29
C SER A 358 -5.57 -3.27 -32.39
N CYS A 359 -5.81 -1.98 -32.62
CA CYS A 359 -7.17 -1.43 -32.67
C CYS A 359 -7.41 -0.62 -33.94
N CYS A 360 -8.52 -0.90 -34.62
CA CYS A 360 -9.06 -0.09 -35.70
C CYS A 360 -10.35 0.56 -35.20
N LEU A 361 -10.27 1.84 -34.85
CA LEU A 361 -11.40 2.64 -34.38
C LEU A 361 -11.93 3.54 -35.51
N VAL A 362 -13.21 3.43 -35.82
CA VAL A 362 -13.92 4.29 -36.76
C VAL A 362 -14.90 5.15 -35.98
N PHE A 363 -14.81 6.46 -36.14
CA PHE A 363 -15.79 7.41 -35.60
C PHE A 363 -16.07 8.50 -36.63
N ASN A 364 -17.34 8.64 -37.01
CA ASN A 364 -17.78 9.55 -38.06
C ASN A 364 -16.98 9.32 -39.37
N ASN A 365 -16.26 10.34 -39.85
CA ASN A 365 -15.43 10.29 -41.05
C ASN A 365 -13.94 10.05 -40.77
N LEU A 366 -13.59 9.59 -39.57
CA LEU A 366 -12.21 9.30 -39.18
C LEU A 366 -12.02 7.83 -38.82
N LEU A 367 -10.91 7.27 -39.32
CA LEU A 367 -10.40 5.96 -38.95
C LEU A 367 -9.05 6.14 -38.24
N PHE A 368 -8.90 5.51 -37.09
CA PHE A 368 -7.65 5.36 -36.35
C PHE A 368 -7.24 3.89 -36.37
N TYR A 369 -6.07 3.59 -36.91
CA TYR A 369 -5.47 2.28 -36.80
C TYR A 369 -4.25 2.37 -35.87
N VAL A 370 -4.35 1.79 -34.68
CA VAL A 370 -3.34 1.87 -33.62
C VAL A 370 -2.63 0.52 -33.48
N TYR A 371 -1.31 0.54 -33.65
CA TYR A 371 -0.45 -0.63 -33.48
C TYR A 371 -0.22 -0.94 -31.99
N TRP A 372 0.16 0.08 -31.23
CA TRP A 372 0.42 0.02 -29.79
C TRP A 372 0.37 1.42 -29.16
N GLY A 373 0.41 1.47 -27.84
CA GLY A 373 0.55 2.70 -27.06
C GLY A 373 1.63 2.59 -25.99
N ASN A 374 2.03 3.73 -25.44
CA ASN A 374 2.89 3.80 -24.27
C ASN A 374 2.09 4.44 -23.12
N ARG A 375 1.72 3.64 -22.11
CA ARG A 375 0.83 4.08 -21.03
C ARG A 375 1.42 5.20 -20.18
N ASN A 376 2.74 5.24 -20.04
CA ASN A 376 3.44 6.20 -19.21
C ASN A 376 3.35 7.58 -19.86
N THR A 377 3.70 7.66 -21.14
CA THR A 377 3.70 8.93 -21.90
C THR A 377 2.34 9.30 -22.51
N LYS A 378 1.38 8.36 -22.51
CA LYS A 378 0.07 8.48 -23.17
C LYS A 378 0.20 8.80 -24.67
N LYS A 379 1.22 8.23 -25.32
CA LYS A 379 1.47 8.34 -26.76
C LYS A 379 1.01 7.08 -27.47
N LEU A 380 0.33 7.23 -28.59
CA LEU A 380 -0.14 6.13 -29.43
C LEU A 380 0.65 6.09 -30.74
N THR A 381 0.95 4.89 -31.23
CA THR A 381 1.63 4.68 -32.51
C THR A 381 0.65 4.06 -33.49
N GLY A 382 0.41 4.77 -34.60
CA GLY A 382 -0.63 4.39 -35.54
C GLY A 382 -0.82 5.38 -36.68
N VAL A 383 -1.85 5.12 -37.48
CA VAL A 383 -2.25 5.95 -38.62
C VAL A 383 -3.69 6.45 -38.47
N GLN A 384 -3.94 7.63 -39.00
CA GLN A 384 -5.23 8.30 -39.06
C GLN A 384 -5.62 8.54 -40.52
N ILE A 385 -6.84 8.17 -40.89
CA ILE A 385 -7.31 8.22 -42.27
C ILE A 385 -8.68 8.91 -42.29
N ASN A 386 -8.81 9.91 -43.17
CA ASN A 386 -10.11 10.51 -43.47
C ASN A 386 -10.89 9.56 -44.38
N LEU A 387 -12.06 9.13 -43.91
CA LEU A 387 -12.98 8.31 -44.66
C LEU A 387 -13.90 9.19 -45.51
N PRO A 388 -14.17 8.84 -46.77
CA PRO A 388 -15.17 9.50 -47.58
C PRO A 388 -16.59 9.18 -47.10
N ASP A 389 -17.54 10.04 -47.45
CA ASP A 389 -18.96 9.83 -47.14
C ASP A 389 -19.58 8.70 -47.98
N ASP A 390 -19.00 8.38 -49.14
CA ASP A 390 -19.44 7.26 -49.98
C ASP A 390 -19.22 5.91 -49.28
N HIS A 391 -20.32 5.21 -48.99
CA HIS A 391 -20.33 3.97 -48.24
C HIS A 391 -19.48 2.86 -48.92
N SER A 392 -19.51 2.75 -50.26
CA SER A 392 -18.75 1.71 -50.96
C SER A 392 -17.25 1.91 -50.81
N THR A 393 -16.78 3.15 -50.96
CA THR A 393 -15.37 3.52 -50.85
C THR A 393 -14.91 3.50 -49.40
N ARG A 394 -15.74 3.98 -48.46
CA ARG A 394 -15.52 3.88 -47.01
C ARG A 394 -15.21 2.44 -46.58
N GLU A 395 -16.09 1.51 -46.95
CA GLU A 395 -15.92 0.09 -46.63
C GLU A 395 -14.66 -0.51 -47.27
N LYS A 396 -14.33 -0.14 -48.51
CA LYS A 396 -13.10 -0.58 -49.16
C LYS A 396 -11.86 -0.09 -48.41
N ILE A 397 -11.85 1.15 -47.93
CA ILE A 397 -10.73 1.71 -47.16
C ILE A 397 -10.61 1.02 -45.79
N ILE A 398 -11.72 0.81 -45.08
CA ILE A 398 -11.71 0.10 -43.79
C ILE A 398 -11.11 -1.31 -43.98
N ASN A 399 -11.63 -2.07 -44.94
CA ASN A 399 -11.12 -3.42 -45.24
C ASN A 399 -9.65 -3.40 -45.67
N TYR A 400 -9.24 -2.41 -46.47
CA TYR A 400 -7.84 -2.21 -46.81
C TYR A 400 -7.00 -2.00 -45.54
N CYS A 401 -7.39 -1.10 -44.64
CA CYS A 401 -6.64 -0.81 -43.42
C CYS A 401 -6.47 -2.04 -42.53
N LEU A 402 -7.57 -2.76 -42.29
CA LEU A 402 -7.58 -4.00 -41.52
C LEU A 402 -6.66 -5.07 -42.14
N SER A 403 -6.65 -5.18 -43.48
CA SER A 403 -5.80 -6.14 -44.19
C SER A 403 -4.34 -5.70 -44.30
N ALA A 404 -4.05 -4.41 -44.46
CA ALA A 404 -2.73 -3.91 -44.82
C ALA A 404 -1.89 -3.58 -43.59
N PHE A 405 -2.50 -3.02 -42.54
CA PHE A 405 -1.78 -2.51 -41.36
C PHE A 405 -1.70 -3.52 -40.20
N GLY A 406 -2.47 -4.61 -40.22
CA GLY A 406 -2.38 -5.66 -39.19
C GLY A 406 -1.04 -6.41 -39.17
N PHE A 407 -0.65 -6.89 -38.00
CA PHE A 407 0.38 -7.91 -37.85
C PHE A 407 -0.24 -9.30 -38.08
N ASN A 408 0.56 -10.23 -38.63
CA ASN A 408 0.09 -11.58 -38.89
C ASN A 408 -0.28 -12.26 -37.58
N CYS A 409 -1.45 -12.93 -37.55
CA CYS A 409 -1.96 -13.65 -36.39
C CYS A 409 -2.16 -12.81 -35.12
N LEU A 410 -1.97 -11.48 -35.17
CA LEU A 410 -2.28 -10.59 -34.06
C LEU A 410 -3.75 -10.14 -34.17
N PRO A 411 -4.53 -10.26 -33.09
CA PRO A 411 -5.90 -9.76 -33.04
C PRO A 411 -6.01 -8.26 -33.34
N ILE A 412 -6.98 -7.90 -34.18
CA ILE A 412 -7.35 -6.52 -34.49
C ILE A 412 -8.75 -6.28 -33.93
N ASN A 413 -8.84 -5.48 -32.86
CA ASN A 413 -10.08 -4.98 -32.31
C ASN A 413 -10.64 -3.92 -33.25
N PHE A 414 -11.73 -4.21 -33.95
CA PHE A 414 -12.45 -3.21 -34.73
C PHE A 414 -13.59 -2.63 -33.90
N ILE A 415 -13.62 -1.31 -33.78
CA ILE A 415 -14.67 -0.58 -33.08
C ILE A 415 -15.20 0.49 -34.02
N GLU A 416 -16.49 0.45 -34.29
CA GLU A 416 -17.19 1.55 -34.95
C GLU A 416 -18.11 2.23 -33.96
N VAL A 417 -17.93 3.53 -33.79
CA VAL A 417 -18.76 4.39 -32.96
C VAL A 417 -19.78 5.06 -33.87
N VAL A 418 -21.05 4.73 -33.65
CA VAL A 418 -22.18 5.22 -34.43
C VAL A 418 -22.96 6.21 -33.56
N GLU A 419 -23.09 7.45 -34.01
CA GLU A 419 -23.96 8.44 -33.35
C GLU A 419 -25.43 8.04 -33.50
N ASP A 420 -26.22 8.23 -32.43
CA ASP A 420 -27.66 8.00 -32.47
C ASP A 420 -28.33 9.10 -33.32
N THR A 421 -29.12 8.67 -34.31
CA THR A 421 -29.88 9.56 -35.19
C THR A 421 -30.90 10.41 -34.46
N ALA A 422 -31.42 9.94 -33.31
CA ALA A 422 -32.42 10.66 -32.50
C ALA A 422 -31.78 11.61 -31.49
N ASN A 423 -30.56 11.32 -31.00
CA ASN A 423 -29.85 12.15 -30.04
C ASN A 423 -28.33 12.10 -30.26
N ARG A 424 -27.78 13.12 -30.91
CA ARG A 424 -26.33 13.23 -31.21
C ARG A 424 -25.41 13.26 -29.99
N ASP A 425 -25.95 13.39 -28.77
CA ASP A 425 -25.17 13.27 -27.54
C ASP A 425 -25.07 11.82 -27.05
N HIS A 426 -25.66 10.86 -27.77
CA HIS A 426 -25.62 9.42 -27.52
C HIS A 426 -24.89 8.68 -28.64
N VAL A 427 -24.08 7.70 -28.25
CA VAL A 427 -23.32 6.86 -29.18
C VAL A 427 -23.54 5.38 -28.89
N ARG A 428 -23.47 4.58 -29.97
CA ARG A 428 -23.51 3.13 -29.96
C ARG A 428 -22.19 2.57 -30.46
N PHE A 429 -21.70 1.51 -29.81
CA PHE A 429 -20.48 0.82 -30.21
C PHE A 429 -20.82 -0.45 -30.99
N VAL A 430 -20.16 -0.64 -32.13
CA VAL A 430 -20.12 -1.90 -32.89
C VAL A 430 -18.72 -2.46 -32.75
N GLN A 431 -18.58 -3.62 -32.13
CA GLN A 431 -17.30 -4.26 -31.90
C GLN A 431 -17.18 -5.54 -32.73
N LYS A 432 -16.02 -5.73 -33.38
CA LYS A 432 -15.64 -6.94 -34.09
C LYS A 432 -14.18 -7.27 -33.79
N CYS A 433 -13.78 -8.52 -33.99
CA CYS A 433 -12.39 -8.93 -33.89
C CYS A 433 -11.98 -9.60 -35.19
N TYR A 434 -10.83 -9.17 -35.72
CA TYR A 434 -10.26 -9.69 -36.95
C TYR A 434 -8.88 -10.28 -36.73
N LEU A 435 -8.57 -11.33 -37.48
CA LEU A 435 -7.23 -11.85 -37.65
C LEU A 435 -6.78 -11.67 -39.08
N LYS A 436 -5.55 -11.19 -39.25
CA LYS A 436 -4.91 -11.09 -40.54
C LYS A 436 -4.21 -12.39 -40.89
N ALA A 437 -4.50 -12.92 -42.07
CA ALA A 437 -3.84 -14.09 -42.65
C ALA A 437 -3.01 -13.73 -43.88
N GLY A 438 -1.81 -14.29 -43.98
CA GLY A 438 -0.87 -14.09 -45.09
C GLY A 438 0.21 -13.04 -44.82
N ASN A 439 1.26 -13.06 -45.64
CA ASN A 439 2.40 -12.14 -45.52
C ASN A 439 2.08 -10.75 -46.07
N THR A 440 2.50 -9.72 -45.32
CA THR A 440 2.44 -8.32 -45.77
C THR A 440 3.73 -7.96 -46.48
N TYR A 441 3.63 -7.70 -47.77
CA TYR A 441 4.73 -7.20 -48.57
C TYR A 441 4.58 -5.71 -48.77
N PHE A 442 5.69 -5.00 -48.67
CA PHE A 442 5.74 -3.61 -49.08
C PHE A 442 6.45 -3.53 -50.42
N SER A 443 5.75 -2.96 -51.39
CA SER A 443 6.34 -2.63 -52.69
C SER A 443 7.33 -1.46 -52.59
N ARG A 444 8.22 -1.34 -53.58
CA ARG A 444 9.13 -0.18 -53.73
C ARG A 444 8.39 1.17 -53.77
N SER A 445 7.10 1.18 -54.09
CA SER A 445 6.22 2.36 -54.11
C SER A 445 5.54 2.67 -52.76
N LYS A 446 5.96 2.06 -51.64
CA LYS A 446 5.38 2.22 -50.29
C LYS A 446 3.93 1.72 -50.15
N SER A 447 3.39 1.04 -51.15
CA SER A 447 2.07 0.37 -51.07
C SER A 447 2.21 -1.01 -50.42
N ALA A 448 1.34 -1.31 -49.46
CA ALA A 448 1.23 -2.61 -48.81
C ALA A 448 0.37 -3.55 -49.68
N PHE A 449 0.87 -4.77 -49.87
CA PHE A 449 0.18 -5.86 -50.58
C PHE A 449 0.19 -7.10 -49.69
N SER A 450 -0.95 -7.78 -49.58
CA SER A 450 -1.05 -9.06 -48.88
C SER A 450 -1.03 -10.20 -49.90
N ASN A 451 -0.19 -11.22 -49.68
CA ASN A 451 -0.32 -12.48 -50.43
C ASN A 451 -1.57 -13.25 -49.99
N ILE A 452 -1.94 -14.25 -50.79
CA ILE A 452 -3.03 -15.18 -50.45
C ILE A 452 -2.71 -15.83 -49.10
N ALA A 453 -3.70 -15.85 -48.21
CA ALA A 453 -3.60 -16.32 -46.84
C ALA A 453 -3.18 -17.79 -46.74
N GLU A 454 -2.31 -18.10 -45.77
CA GLU A 454 -2.19 -19.45 -45.21
C GLU A 454 -3.47 -19.81 -44.45
N GLU A 455 -3.80 -21.10 -44.34
CA GLU A 455 -4.92 -21.55 -43.51
C GLU A 455 -4.61 -21.27 -42.03
N ILE A 456 -5.25 -20.25 -41.45
CA ILE A 456 -5.25 -20.03 -40.00
C ILE A 456 -6.34 -20.90 -39.38
N ASP A 457 -5.91 -21.89 -38.60
CA ASP A 457 -6.79 -22.61 -37.68
C ASP A 457 -7.09 -21.75 -36.44
N MET A 458 -8.35 -21.33 -36.32
CA MET A 458 -8.82 -20.50 -35.21
C MET A 458 -8.61 -21.15 -33.85
N GLN A 459 -8.62 -22.49 -33.76
CA GLN A 459 -8.42 -23.22 -32.51
C GLN A 459 -6.99 -23.01 -31.97
N ASN A 460 -6.01 -22.85 -32.86
CA ASN A 460 -4.60 -22.66 -32.50
C ASN A 460 -4.25 -21.20 -32.15
N THR A 461 -5.20 -20.27 -32.28
CA THR A 461 -4.98 -18.84 -31.99
C THR A 461 -5.22 -18.46 -30.52
N GLY A 462 -5.86 -19.35 -29.74
CA GLY A 462 -6.26 -19.08 -28.36
C GLY A 462 -7.40 -18.05 -28.21
N LEU A 463 -7.99 -17.59 -29.31
CA LEU A 463 -9.15 -16.67 -29.27
C LEU A 463 -10.46 -17.43 -29.05
N ILE A 464 -11.25 -16.96 -28.09
CA ILE A 464 -12.55 -17.55 -27.74
C ILE A 464 -13.67 -16.62 -28.23
N ALA A 465 -14.67 -17.20 -28.91
CA ALA A 465 -15.88 -16.47 -29.27
C ALA A 465 -16.67 -16.12 -28.00
N THR A 466 -17.15 -14.88 -27.92
CA THR A 466 -18.01 -14.40 -26.83
C THR A 466 -19.40 -14.11 -27.35
N ASP A 467 -20.37 -13.93 -26.45
CA ASP A 467 -21.74 -13.53 -26.79
C ASP A 467 -21.82 -12.22 -27.60
N ASN A 468 -20.76 -11.40 -27.53
CA ASN A 468 -20.73 -10.06 -28.14
C ASN A 468 -19.79 -9.97 -29.35
N VAL A 469 -18.76 -10.80 -29.45
CA VAL A 469 -17.72 -10.71 -30.48
C VAL A 469 -17.29 -12.11 -30.92
N VAL A 470 -17.37 -12.37 -32.22
CA VAL A 470 -16.86 -13.59 -32.87
C VAL A 470 -15.61 -13.21 -33.69
N PRO A 471 -14.43 -13.73 -33.37
CA PRO A 471 -13.22 -13.53 -34.15
C PRO A 471 -13.36 -14.05 -35.59
N SER A 472 -12.87 -13.30 -36.57
CA SER A 472 -12.97 -13.67 -37.98
C SER A 472 -11.67 -13.45 -38.74
N VAL A 473 -11.35 -14.36 -39.67
CA VAL A 473 -10.14 -14.23 -40.51
C VAL A 473 -10.43 -13.35 -41.71
N LEU A 474 -9.63 -12.30 -41.89
CA LEU A 474 -9.67 -11.45 -43.09
C LEU A 474 -8.94 -12.16 -44.24
N ARG A 475 -9.72 -12.77 -45.14
CA ARG A 475 -9.20 -13.59 -46.27
C ARG A 475 -9.15 -12.86 -47.63
N LYS A 476 -9.48 -11.57 -47.70
CA LYS A 476 -9.59 -10.85 -48.98
C LYS A 476 -8.24 -10.37 -49.52
N ARG A 477 -7.97 -10.69 -50.80
CA ARG A 477 -6.92 -10.06 -51.61
C ARG A 477 -7.36 -8.62 -51.94
N THR A 478 -6.84 -7.64 -51.23
CA THR A 478 -7.01 -6.22 -51.58
C THR A 478 -5.91 -5.83 -52.55
N ASN A 479 -6.11 -6.15 -53.83
CA ASN A 479 -5.22 -5.69 -54.89
C ASN A 479 -5.48 -4.19 -55.08
N THR A 480 -4.51 -3.35 -54.73
CA THR A 480 -4.54 -1.93 -55.09
C THR A 480 -4.33 -1.83 -56.59
N THR A 481 -5.44 -1.82 -57.36
CA THR A 481 -5.42 -1.00 -58.57
C THR A 481 -5.02 0.42 -58.14
N ASN A 482 -4.23 1.14 -58.94
CA ASN A 482 -3.72 2.51 -58.69
C ASN A 482 -4.76 3.56 -58.22
N LYS A 483 -6.04 3.21 -58.10
CA LYS A 483 -7.17 4.06 -57.69
C LYS A 483 -7.35 4.28 -56.18
N LEU A 484 -6.67 3.51 -55.31
CA LEU A 484 -6.71 3.74 -53.84
C LEU A 484 -5.56 4.62 -53.32
N CYS A 485 -4.57 4.95 -54.17
CA CYS A 485 -3.73 6.13 -53.98
C CYS A 485 -4.44 7.30 -54.67
N PRO A 486 -4.83 8.38 -53.96
CA PRO A 486 -4.07 8.99 -52.88
C PRO A 486 -4.98 9.37 -51.69
N PHE A 487 -5.36 8.44 -50.82
CA PHE A 487 -5.95 8.86 -49.54
C PHE A 487 -4.84 9.42 -48.65
N ALA A 488 -5.01 10.65 -48.17
CA ALA A 488 -4.06 11.29 -47.27
C ALA A 488 -4.05 10.54 -45.94
N ILE A 489 -3.07 9.65 -45.77
CA ILE A 489 -2.78 9.01 -44.50
C ILE A 489 -2.06 10.05 -43.65
N LYS A 490 -2.72 10.52 -42.59
CA LYS A 490 -2.14 11.40 -41.58
C LYS A 490 -1.64 10.52 -40.44
N GLU A 491 -0.49 10.83 -39.88
CA GLU A 491 -0.07 10.14 -38.66
C GLU A 491 -0.89 10.63 -37.47
N MET A 492 -1.16 9.75 -36.51
CA MET A 492 -1.82 10.16 -35.27
C MET A 492 -0.91 11.12 -34.52
N GLU A 493 -1.34 12.37 -34.40
CA GLU A 493 -0.68 13.30 -33.50
C GLU A 493 -1.11 12.99 -32.06
N PRO A 494 -0.18 12.92 -31.10
CA PRO A 494 -0.54 12.81 -29.70
C PRO A 494 -1.38 14.01 -29.30
N LEU A 495 -2.31 13.79 -28.37
CA LEU A 495 -2.98 14.91 -27.70
C LEU A 495 -1.91 15.83 -27.10
N SER A 496 -2.00 17.13 -27.42
CA SER A 496 -1.10 18.14 -26.84
C SER A 496 -1.16 18.09 -25.30
N SER A 497 -0.06 18.47 -24.64
CA SER A 497 0.11 18.47 -23.19
C SER A 497 -1.07 19.04 -22.40
N ILE A 498 -1.77 20.06 -22.92
CA ILE A 498 -2.94 20.68 -22.27
C ILE A 498 -4.08 19.66 -22.03
N TYR A 499 -4.32 18.72 -22.95
CA TYR A 499 -5.38 17.72 -22.80
C TYR A 499 -4.95 16.54 -21.94
N THR A 500 -3.67 16.14 -22.03
CA THR A 500 -3.08 15.21 -21.06
C THR A 500 -3.14 15.80 -19.66
N VAL A 501 -2.95 17.11 -19.51
CA VAL A 501 -3.13 17.84 -18.25
C VAL A 501 -4.59 17.82 -17.80
N CYS A 502 -5.58 17.96 -18.70
CA CYS A 502 -6.99 17.80 -18.33
C CYS A 502 -7.33 16.38 -17.87
N ILE A 503 -6.85 15.34 -18.56
CA ILE A 503 -7.02 13.93 -18.15
C ILE A 503 -6.33 13.68 -16.81
N ARG A 504 -5.08 14.15 -16.64
CA ARG A 504 -4.33 14.06 -15.38
C ARG A 504 -5.05 14.80 -14.25
N LYS A 505 -5.58 15.99 -14.52
CA LYS A 505 -6.35 16.78 -13.56
C LYS A 505 -7.62 16.06 -13.16
N ARG A 506 -8.31 15.41 -14.11
CA ARG A 506 -9.49 14.58 -13.81
C ARG A 506 -9.13 13.35 -12.97
N LYS A 507 -8.04 12.67 -13.31
CA LYS A 507 -7.53 11.52 -12.54
C LYS A 507 -7.12 11.96 -11.13
N ALA A 508 -6.40 13.07 -11.00
CA ALA A 508 -6.05 13.67 -9.71
C ALA A 508 -7.28 14.15 -8.92
N GLU A 509 -8.32 14.68 -9.57
CA GLU A 509 -9.59 15.03 -8.93
C GLU A 509 -10.32 13.78 -8.40
N MET A 510 -10.32 12.68 -9.15
CA MET A 510 -10.90 11.40 -8.72
C MET A 510 -10.06 10.76 -7.59
N GLU A 511 -8.74 10.78 -7.70
CA GLU A 511 -7.83 10.31 -6.66
C GLU A 511 -7.94 11.16 -5.39
N ASP A 512 -8.09 12.49 -5.50
CA ASP A 512 -8.33 13.39 -4.37
C ASP A 512 -9.69 13.10 -3.72
N GLN A 513 -10.73 12.78 -4.51
CA GLN A 513 -12.02 12.34 -3.99
C GLN A 513 -11.91 11.00 -3.23
N ASP A 514 -11.16 10.03 -3.79
CA ASP A 514 -10.92 8.74 -3.14
C ASP A 514 -10.05 8.88 -1.88
N ILE A 515 -9.01 9.74 -1.91
CA ILE A 515 -8.19 10.06 -0.74
C ILE A 515 -9.04 10.73 0.33
N LYS A 516 -9.92 11.68 -0.04
CA LYS A 516 -10.87 12.30 0.90
C LYS A 516 -11.80 11.26 1.52
N LYS A 517 -12.33 10.34 0.71
CA LYS A 517 -13.17 9.24 1.19
C LYS A 517 -12.43 8.34 2.18
N ARG A 518 -11.20 7.92 1.85
CA ARG A 518 -10.33 7.14 2.74
C ARG A 518 -9.94 7.91 4.00
N LYS A 519 -9.70 9.22 3.92
CA LYS A 519 -9.42 10.07 5.08
C LYS A 519 -10.62 10.15 6.02
N ILE A 520 -11.84 10.29 5.47
CA ILE A 520 -13.08 10.27 6.26
C ILE A 520 -13.26 8.91 6.94
N GLU A 521 -13.06 7.82 6.20
CA GLU A 521 -13.13 6.46 6.74
C GLU A 521 -12.09 6.22 7.84
N TYR A 522 -10.84 6.67 7.63
CA TYR A 522 -9.80 6.64 8.64
C TYR A 522 -10.14 7.48 9.87
N LEU A 523 -10.70 8.68 9.71
CA LEU A 523 -11.11 9.53 10.83
C LEU A 523 -12.24 8.88 11.65
N ASN A 524 -13.21 8.27 10.97
CA ASN A 524 -14.30 7.55 11.62
C ASN A 524 -13.76 6.34 12.41
N ASN A 525 -12.86 5.56 11.81
CA ASN A 525 -12.22 4.42 12.48
C ASN A 525 -11.36 4.86 13.67
N ALA A 526 -10.56 5.92 13.50
CA ALA A 526 -9.73 6.47 14.58
C ALA A 526 -10.59 7.05 15.73
N THR A 527 -11.76 7.62 15.42
CA THR A 527 -12.71 8.11 16.43
C THR A 527 -13.33 6.93 17.19
N ALA A 528 -13.76 5.90 16.48
CA ALA A 528 -14.26 4.66 17.10
C ALA A 528 -13.21 4.01 18.03
N ILE A 529 -11.96 3.91 17.58
CA ILE A 529 -10.85 3.40 18.40
C ILE A 529 -10.59 4.29 19.62
N LYS A 530 -10.66 5.62 19.48
CA LYS A 530 -10.51 6.54 20.62
C LYS A 530 -11.63 6.38 21.65
N GLU A 531 -12.86 6.21 21.20
CA GLU A 531 -14.00 5.96 22.09
C GLU A 531 -13.88 4.60 22.80
N GLU A 532 -13.46 3.56 22.09
CA GLU A 532 -13.16 2.25 22.66
C GLU A 532 -12.03 2.34 23.70
N TYR A 533 -10.94 3.03 23.37
CA TYR A 533 -9.80 3.22 24.28
C TYR A 533 -10.20 4.04 25.51
N LYS A 534 -11.04 5.05 25.36
CA LYS A 534 -11.60 5.82 26.48
C LYS A 534 -12.41 4.93 27.41
N HIS A 535 -13.29 4.08 26.86
CA HIS A 535 -14.06 3.12 27.64
C HIS A 535 -13.16 2.09 28.36
N LEU A 536 -12.08 1.63 27.71
CA LEU A 536 -11.10 0.72 28.34
C LEU A 536 -10.33 1.41 29.48
N LEU A 537 -9.92 2.67 29.30
CA LEU A 537 -9.26 3.46 30.35
C LEU A 537 -10.19 3.68 31.55
N GLU A 538 -11.44 4.08 31.32
CA GLU A 538 -12.43 4.24 32.39
C GLU A 538 -12.67 2.92 33.15
N LYS A 539 -12.69 1.78 32.44
CA LYS A 539 -12.78 0.44 33.05
C LYS A 539 -11.54 0.11 33.88
N GLU A 540 -10.33 0.40 33.38
CA GLU A 540 -9.08 0.14 34.08
C GLU A 540 -8.96 1.00 35.35
N GLU A 541 -9.34 2.28 35.28
CA GLU A 541 -9.33 3.20 36.40
C GLU A 541 -10.29 2.75 37.50
N ARG A 542 -11.52 2.32 37.15
CA ARG A 542 -12.45 1.70 38.10
C ARG A 542 -11.89 0.43 38.76
N ILE A 543 -11.21 -0.42 38.00
CA ILE A 543 -10.55 -1.63 38.55
C ILE A 543 -9.42 -1.23 39.50
N ARG A 544 -8.67 -0.16 39.20
CA ARG A 544 -7.59 0.36 40.04
C ARG A 544 -8.11 0.93 41.37
N GLU A 545 -9.20 1.69 41.32
CA GLU A 545 -9.87 2.20 42.53
C GLU A 545 -10.45 1.05 43.39
N LEU A 546 -11.07 0.07 42.74
CA LEU A 546 -11.58 -1.15 43.39
C LEU A 546 -10.44 -1.92 44.07
N ARG A 547 -9.31 -2.09 43.37
CA ARG A 547 -8.09 -2.69 43.93
C ARG A 547 -7.63 -1.97 45.18
N GLY A 548 -7.44 -0.65 45.12
CA GLY A 548 -6.96 0.12 46.27
C GLY A 548 -7.85 -0.03 47.51
N ARG A 549 -9.19 -0.03 47.32
CA ARG A 549 -10.14 -0.23 48.43
C ARG A 549 -10.08 -1.65 48.99
N LEU A 550 -10.05 -2.68 48.14
CA LEU A 550 -10.02 -4.07 48.58
C LEU A 550 -8.69 -4.43 49.23
N GLU A 551 -7.56 -3.97 48.71
CA GLU A 551 -6.25 -4.16 49.33
C GLU A 551 -6.20 -3.57 50.75
N ASN A 552 -6.83 -2.42 50.99
CA ASN A 552 -6.95 -1.85 52.33
C ASN A 552 -7.70 -2.79 53.29
N TYR A 553 -8.79 -3.43 52.87
CA TYR A 553 -9.50 -4.39 53.73
C TYR A 553 -8.66 -5.64 54.04
N PHE A 554 -7.96 -6.19 53.05
CA PHE A 554 -7.16 -7.42 53.22
C PHE A 554 -5.76 -7.16 53.81
N THR A 555 -5.36 -5.91 54.04
CA THR A 555 -4.13 -5.53 54.76
C THR A 555 -4.36 -5.26 56.24
N LEU A 556 -5.59 -4.89 56.64
CA LEU A 556 -5.97 -4.72 58.05
C LEU A 556 -5.93 -6.06 58.81
N GLN A 557 -5.83 -6.01 60.15
CA GLN A 557 -5.94 -7.21 60.99
C GLN A 557 -7.30 -7.87 60.77
N TRP A 558 -7.30 -9.19 60.60
CA TRP A 558 -8.49 -9.95 60.26
C TRP A 558 -9.40 -10.03 61.49
N GLY A 559 -10.67 -9.69 61.29
CA GLY A 559 -11.67 -9.59 62.34
C GLY A 559 -12.12 -10.96 62.85
N ASN A 560 -12.47 -11.01 64.13
CA ASN A 560 -13.25 -12.13 64.67
C ASN A 560 -14.72 -11.79 64.50
N LEU A 561 -15.43 -12.48 63.60
CA LEU A 561 -16.88 -12.27 63.48
C LEU A 561 -17.58 -12.63 64.80
N GLU A 562 -18.73 -12.00 65.03
CA GLU A 562 -19.61 -12.37 66.12
C GLU A 562 -20.06 -13.84 65.97
N PRO A 563 -20.22 -14.57 67.09
CA PRO A 563 -20.59 -15.98 67.04
C PRO A 563 -21.94 -16.22 66.38
N TYR A 564 -22.85 -15.23 66.40
CA TYR A 564 -24.19 -15.33 65.85
C TYR A 564 -24.48 -14.13 64.96
N GLY A 565 -24.67 -14.37 63.66
CA GLY A 565 -24.96 -13.31 62.70
C GLY A 565 -25.17 -13.82 61.29
N GLU A 566 -25.72 -12.95 60.45
CA GLU A 566 -25.84 -13.12 59.00
C GLU A 566 -24.90 -12.13 58.31
N TYR A 567 -24.09 -12.65 57.40
CA TYR A 567 -22.96 -11.95 56.79
C TYR A 567 -23.01 -12.10 55.28
N LYS A 568 -22.84 -11.00 54.54
CA LYS A 568 -22.81 -10.99 53.08
C LYS A 568 -21.37 -10.97 52.56
N VAL A 569 -21.00 -11.88 51.67
CA VAL A 569 -19.64 -12.01 51.12
C VAL A 569 -19.52 -11.28 49.79
N SER A 570 -18.57 -10.36 49.67
CA SER A 570 -18.36 -9.54 48.45
C SER A 570 -16.98 -9.70 47.80
N ALA A 571 -15.99 -10.29 48.49
CA ALA A 571 -14.69 -10.62 47.92
C ALA A 571 -14.04 -11.78 48.69
N PHE A 572 -13.07 -12.47 48.06
CA PHE A 572 -12.26 -13.48 48.74
C PHE A 572 -10.83 -13.56 48.21
N ILE A 573 -9.94 -14.09 49.04
CA ILE A 573 -8.55 -14.45 48.68
C ILE A 573 -8.30 -15.92 49.02
N VAL A 574 -7.48 -16.59 48.22
CA VAL A 574 -6.99 -17.94 48.51
C VAL A 574 -5.46 -17.90 48.59
N ASN A 575 -4.90 -18.24 49.74
CA ASN A 575 -3.47 -18.50 49.86
C ASN A 575 -3.22 -20.00 49.76
N ASN A 576 -2.57 -20.44 48.69
CA ASN A 576 -2.16 -21.83 48.47
C ASN A 576 -0.64 -22.06 48.54
N LYS A 577 0.16 -21.03 48.88
CA LYS A 577 1.64 -21.10 48.83
C LYS A 577 2.30 -21.66 50.10
N GLY A 578 1.57 -21.76 51.22
CA GLY A 578 2.07 -22.31 52.48
C GLY A 578 1.74 -23.79 52.70
N THR A 579 2.26 -24.38 53.79
CA THR A 579 1.90 -25.75 54.23
C THR A 579 0.41 -25.90 54.56
N HIS A 580 -0.29 -24.79 54.79
CA HIS A 580 -1.72 -24.76 55.06
C HIS A 580 -2.37 -23.73 54.13
N THR A 581 -3.22 -24.21 53.22
CA THR A 581 -4.06 -23.33 52.41
C THR A 581 -5.00 -22.57 53.35
N TYR A 582 -5.27 -21.29 53.12
CA TYR A 582 -6.32 -20.56 53.84
C TYR A 582 -7.13 -19.67 52.91
N VAL A 583 -8.37 -19.39 53.30
CA VAL A 583 -9.28 -18.52 52.57
C VAL A 583 -9.71 -17.39 53.47
N GLY A 584 -9.46 -16.16 53.02
CA GLY A 584 -9.99 -14.95 53.63
C GLY A 584 -11.19 -14.47 52.83
N VAL A 585 -12.30 -14.16 53.48
CA VAL A 585 -13.48 -13.59 52.82
C VAL A 585 -13.78 -12.21 53.40
N LEU A 586 -14.11 -11.26 52.53
CA LEU A 586 -14.64 -9.95 52.93
C LEU A 586 -16.13 -10.10 53.15
N VAL A 587 -16.54 -9.98 54.40
CA VAL A 587 -17.94 -10.04 54.80
C VAL A 587 -18.47 -8.67 55.19
N GLU A 588 -19.78 -8.49 55.04
CA GLU A 588 -20.50 -7.29 55.44
C GLU A 588 -21.69 -7.66 56.34
N LYS A 589 -21.83 -6.97 57.47
CA LYS A 589 -22.99 -7.02 58.36
C LYS A 589 -23.32 -5.60 58.81
N ASP A 590 -24.59 -5.20 58.69
CA ASP A 590 -25.09 -3.87 59.10
C ASP A 590 -24.25 -2.68 58.54
N GLY A 591 -23.73 -2.83 57.31
CA GLY A 591 -22.87 -1.84 56.65
C GLY A 591 -21.40 -1.86 57.07
N HIS A 592 -21.02 -2.71 58.03
CA HIS A 592 -19.63 -2.89 58.46
C HIS A 592 -18.96 -4.02 57.68
N LYS A 593 -17.81 -3.74 57.05
CA LYS A 593 -17.03 -4.69 56.26
C LYS A 593 -15.78 -5.15 57.02
N GLU A 594 -15.57 -6.45 57.11
CA GLU A 594 -14.39 -7.05 57.75
C GLU A 594 -13.93 -8.32 57.02
N VAL A 595 -12.64 -8.67 57.16
CA VAL A 595 -12.08 -9.89 56.57
C VAL A 595 -11.99 -10.97 57.63
N CYS A 596 -12.52 -12.17 57.34
CA CYS A 596 -12.46 -13.32 58.25
C CYS A 596 -11.94 -14.59 57.57
N PHE A 597 -11.43 -15.54 58.38
CA PHE A 597 -10.97 -16.84 57.91
C PHE A 597 -12.13 -17.83 57.78
N LEU A 598 -12.19 -18.52 56.64
CA LEU A 598 -13.01 -19.71 56.49
C LEU A 598 -12.24 -20.99 56.80
N LYS A 599 -12.93 -21.94 57.43
CA LYS A 599 -12.43 -23.30 57.68
C LYS A 599 -13.42 -24.37 57.23
N GLY A 600 -12.92 -25.61 57.20
CA GLY A 600 -13.71 -26.79 56.83
C GLY A 600 -14.19 -26.75 55.39
N ARG A 601 -15.41 -27.25 55.15
CA ARG A 601 -15.99 -27.37 53.80
C ARG A 601 -16.15 -26.03 53.09
N HIS A 602 -16.56 -24.97 53.79
CA HIS A 602 -16.77 -23.64 53.20
C HIS A 602 -15.50 -23.06 52.60
N LYS A 603 -14.35 -23.26 53.25
CA LYS A 603 -13.02 -22.92 52.72
C LYS A 603 -12.75 -23.61 51.37
N ASN A 604 -13.08 -24.89 51.24
CA ASN A 604 -12.81 -25.67 50.03
C ASN A 604 -13.66 -25.21 48.83
N ILE A 605 -14.84 -24.65 49.07
CA ILE A 605 -15.68 -24.04 48.02
C ILE A 605 -14.88 -22.94 47.31
N PHE A 606 -14.34 -21.98 48.06
CA PHE A 606 -13.56 -20.86 47.52
C PHE A 606 -12.23 -21.29 46.89
N ILE A 607 -11.56 -22.33 47.43
CA ILE A 607 -10.35 -22.89 46.80
C ILE A 607 -10.68 -23.45 45.42
N THR A 608 -11.75 -24.25 45.32
CA THR A 608 -12.16 -24.88 44.05
C THR A 608 -12.52 -23.81 43.01
N ALA A 609 -13.17 -22.74 43.43
CA ALA A 609 -13.48 -21.61 42.56
C ALA A 609 -12.24 -20.90 42.04
N SER A 610 -11.29 -20.63 42.94
CA SER A 610 -10.03 -19.97 42.58
C SER A 610 -9.21 -20.80 41.59
N GLN A 611 -9.37 -22.13 41.59
CA GLN A 611 -8.75 -23.02 40.59
C GLN A 611 -9.45 -22.94 39.23
N ASN A 612 -10.72 -22.51 39.17
CA ASN A 612 -11.48 -22.36 37.93
C ASN A 612 -11.54 -20.89 37.46
N ARG A 613 -10.34 -20.32 37.28
CA ARG A 613 -10.10 -18.90 36.96
C ARG A 613 -10.89 -18.40 35.74
N ASP A 614 -10.88 -19.17 34.66
CA ASP A 614 -11.54 -18.77 33.41
C ASP A 614 -13.06 -18.69 33.55
N GLN A 615 -13.65 -19.59 34.35
CA GLN A 615 -15.09 -19.58 34.61
C GLN A 615 -15.48 -18.35 35.45
N LEU A 616 -14.71 -18.02 36.49
CA LEU A 616 -14.91 -16.80 37.27
C LEU A 616 -14.92 -15.55 36.39
N ILE A 617 -13.95 -15.43 35.47
CA ILE A 617 -13.86 -14.28 34.55
C ILE A 617 -15.06 -14.22 33.60
N LYS A 618 -15.45 -15.36 33.01
CA LYS A 618 -16.64 -15.45 32.13
C LYS A 618 -17.90 -15.02 32.86
N ASP A 619 -17.99 -15.33 34.13
CA ASP A 619 -19.16 -15.02 34.94
C ASP A 619 -19.12 -13.62 35.58
N GLY A 620 -18.17 -12.79 35.15
CA GLY A 620 -18.11 -11.37 35.49
C GLY A 620 -17.28 -11.04 36.73
N PHE A 621 -16.55 -11.99 37.32
CA PHE A 621 -15.60 -11.69 38.38
C PHE A 621 -14.33 -11.04 37.84
N VAL A 622 -13.77 -10.14 38.64
CA VAL A 622 -12.44 -9.57 38.43
C VAL A 622 -11.48 -10.28 39.36
N ILE A 623 -10.31 -10.64 38.84
CA ILE A 623 -9.23 -11.26 39.61
C ILE A 623 -8.06 -10.29 39.67
N ILE A 624 -7.79 -9.79 40.86
CA ILE A 624 -6.87 -8.71 41.13
C ILE A 624 -5.59 -9.26 41.78
N PRO A 625 -4.44 -8.97 41.16
CA PRO A 625 -3.12 -8.95 41.73
C PRO A 625 -2.97 -8.62 43.22
N TYR A 626 -2.98 -9.55 44.18
CA TYR A 626 -2.78 -9.16 45.60
C TYR A 626 -1.64 -9.89 46.27
N LYS A 627 -0.50 -9.20 46.38
CA LYS A 627 0.78 -9.78 46.80
C LYS A 627 1.08 -11.01 45.93
N ASP A 628 1.21 -12.16 46.58
CA ASP A 628 1.44 -13.46 45.99
C ASP A 628 0.15 -14.27 45.76
N MET A 629 -1.02 -13.66 45.94
CA MET A 629 -2.33 -14.29 45.87
C MET A 629 -3.23 -13.58 44.85
N ASP A 630 -4.36 -14.20 44.55
CA ASP A 630 -5.43 -13.63 43.75
C ASP A 630 -6.58 -13.17 44.65
N LEU A 631 -6.99 -11.91 44.50
CA LEU A 631 -8.21 -11.36 45.11
C LEU A 631 -9.34 -11.42 44.09
N VAL A 632 -10.44 -12.08 44.45
CA VAL A 632 -11.57 -12.34 43.56
C VAL A 632 -12.80 -11.59 44.09
N CYS A 633 -13.42 -10.77 43.24
CA CYS A 633 -14.62 -10.01 43.56
C CYS A 633 -15.45 -9.71 42.30
N LEU A 634 -16.69 -9.24 42.49
CA LEU A 634 -17.46 -8.65 41.41
C LEU A 634 -17.09 -7.17 41.24
N PRO A 635 -17.06 -6.62 40.01
CA PRO A 635 -16.75 -5.21 39.78
C PRO A 635 -17.71 -4.25 40.49
N THR A 636 -18.96 -4.68 40.73
CA THR A 636 -20.00 -3.92 41.42
C THR A 636 -19.87 -3.97 42.95
N GLU A 637 -18.97 -4.79 43.49
CA GLU A 637 -18.88 -5.14 44.92
C GLU A 637 -20.15 -5.75 45.52
N GLU A 638 -21.11 -6.13 44.67
CA GLU A 638 -22.32 -6.78 45.15
C GLU A 638 -21.96 -8.12 45.81
N PRO A 639 -22.63 -8.45 46.93
CA PRO A 639 -22.37 -9.71 47.60
C PRO A 639 -22.82 -10.88 46.73
N PHE A 640 -21.98 -11.91 46.65
CA PHE A 640 -22.25 -13.13 45.89
C PHE A 640 -22.55 -14.34 46.79
N ALA A 641 -22.42 -14.20 48.13
CA ALA A 641 -22.82 -15.23 49.09
C ALA A 641 -23.37 -14.63 50.40
N ASP A 642 -24.12 -15.44 51.15
CA ASP A 642 -24.45 -15.23 52.57
C ASP A 642 -23.88 -16.34 53.43
N ILE A 643 -23.48 -15.97 54.65
CA ILE A 643 -23.02 -16.86 55.70
C ILE A 643 -23.81 -16.57 56.97
N ILE A 644 -24.47 -17.58 57.52
CA ILE A 644 -25.14 -17.50 58.83
C ILE A 644 -24.31 -18.30 59.82
N THR A 645 -24.01 -17.70 60.97
CA THR A 645 -23.10 -18.24 61.98
C THR A 645 -23.85 -18.60 63.27
N ASN A 646 -23.42 -19.65 63.97
CA ASN A 646 -24.08 -20.12 65.20
C ASN A 646 -23.14 -20.50 66.36
N GLY A 647 -21.92 -19.97 66.36
CA GLY A 647 -20.96 -20.11 67.45
C GLY A 647 -19.51 -20.03 66.97
N PHE A 648 -18.60 -20.49 67.83
CA PHE A 648 -17.20 -20.70 67.49
C PHE A 648 -16.83 -22.18 67.56
N THR A 649 -15.86 -22.58 66.76
CA THR A 649 -15.10 -23.81 66.92
C THR A 649 -13.63 -23.48 67.13
N THR A 650 -12.92 -24.29 67.91
CA THR A 650 -11.49 -24.10 68.19
C THR A 650 -10.68 -25.20 67.55
N TYR A 651 -9.65 -24.84 66.77
CA TYR A 651 -8.70 -25.78 66.18
C TYR A 651 -7.29 -25.23 66.36
N GLN A 652 -6.39 -26.03 66.95
CA GLN A 652 -5.02 -25.62 67.29
C GLN A 652 -4.96 -24.28 68.03
N ASN A 653 -5.79 -24.10 69.06
CA ASN A 653 -5.92 -22.86 69.86
C ASN A 653 -6.39 -21.60 69.11
N HIS A 654 -6.73 -21.70 67.83
CA HIS A 654 -7.37 -20.62 67.10
C HIS A 654 -8.90 -20.79 67.09
N ARG A 655 -9.62 -19.69 67.31
CA ARG A 655 -11.08 -19.63 67.22
C ARG A 655 -11.51 -19.34 65.78
N PHE A 656 -12.46 -20.11 65.29
CA PHE A 656 -13.08 -19.96 63.98
C PHE A 656 -14.58 -19.90 64.13
N ILE A 657 -15.23 -19.17 63.24
CA ILE A 657 -16.68 -19.07 63.28
C ILE A 657 -17.31 -20.34 62.73
N LYS A 658 -18.31 -20.84 63.45
CA LYS A 658 -19.10 -21.98 63.03
C LYS A 658 -20.21 -21.48 62.09
N ILE A 659 -20.14 -21.92 60.84
CA ILE A 659 -21.11 -21.59 59.80
C ILE A 659 -22.25 -22.60 59.89
N ASP A 660 -23.46 -22.10 60.16
CA ASP A 660 -24.70 -22.86 60.21
C ASP A 660 -25.32 -23.02 58.82
N LYS A 661 -25.39 -21.92 58.06
CA LYS A 661 -25.95 -21.89 56.71
C LYS A 661 -25.06 -21.07 55.78
N PHE A 662 -24.97 -21.53 54.55
CA PHE A 662 -24.21 -20.87 53.50
C PHE A 662 -25.05 -20.84 52.24
N LYS A 663 -25.26 -19.65 51.67
CA LYS A 663 -26.08 -19.44 50.48
C LYS A 663 -25.27 -18.70 49.43
N LEU A 664 -25.32 -19.15 48.18
CA LEU A 664 -24.69 -18.46 47.06
C LEU A 664 -25.78 -17.82 46.20
N TYR A 665 -25.56 -16.56 45.80
CA TYR A 665 -26.54 -15.81 45.00
C TYR A 665 -26.41 -16.06 43.50
N THR A 666 -25.23 -16.46 43.06
CA THR A 666 -24.91 -16.53 41.64
C THR A 666 -25.10 -17.95 41.10
N ASN A 667 -25.71 -18.09 39.91
CA ASN A 667 -25.88 -19.37 39.19
C ASN A 667 -24.53 -20.05 38.83
N ILE A 668 -23.44 -19.30 39.00
CA ILE A 668 -22.02 -19.56 38.76
C ILE A 668 -21.51 -20.82 39.48
N TRP A 669 -22.19 -21.26 40.55
CA TRP A 669 -21.73 -22.35 41.41
C TRP A 669 -22.56 -23.64 41.32
N LYS A 670 -23.60 -23.67 40.45
CA LYS A 670 -24.48 -24.82 40.28
C LYS A 670 -23.80 -26.06 39.66
N ASN A 671 -22.61 -25.90 39.07
CA ASN A 671 -21.85 -26.96 38.41
C ASN A 671 -20.60 -27.44 39.19
N LEU A 672 -20.45 -27.04 40.46
CA LEU A 672 -19.43 -27.60 41.36
C LEU A 672 -19.95 -28.89 42.01
N PRO A 673 -19.09 -29.89 42.33
CA PRO A 673 -19.49 -31.28 42.55
C PRO A 673 -20.09 -31.54 43.95
N PHE A 674 -21.04 -30.72 44.38
CA PHE A 674 -21.70 -30.87 45.68
C PHE A 674 -23.21 -30.84 45.47
N THR A 675 -23.80 -32.04 45.39
CA THR A 675 -25.25 -32.22 45.29
C THR A 675 -25.94 -32.00 46.65
N GLN A 676 -27.26 -31.81 46.66
CA GLN A 676 -28.04 -31.79 47.91
C GLN A 676 -27.91 -33.13 48.68
N GLU A 677 -27.70 -34.23 47.96
CA GLU A 677 -27.41 -35.55 48.52
C GLU A 677 -26.07 -35.58 49.29
N ASP A 678 -25.08 -34.78 48.87
CA ASP A 678 -23.82 -34.58 49.58
C ASP A 678 -23.93 -33.64 50.79
N LEU A 679 -25.00 -32.83 50.87
CA LEU A 679 -25.35 -32.09 52.08
C LEU A 679 -26.06 -33.00 53.09
N ASP A 680 -26.93 -33.88 52.62
CA ASP A 680 -27.67 -34.82 53.46
C ASP A 680 -26.78 -35.96 54.00
N LYS A 681 -25.83 -36.46 53.19
CA LYS A 681 -24.76 -37.37 53.66
C LYS A 681 -23.90 -36.72 54.75
N VAL A 682 -23.59 -35.44 54.64
CA VAL A 682 -22.80 -34.73 55.67
C VAL A 682 -23.59 -34.57 56.97
N ASN A 683 -24.88 -34.26 56.90
CA ASN A 683 -25.75 -34.25 58.08
C ASN A 683 -25.85 -35.65 58.74
N SER A 684 -25.79 -36.72 57.95
CA SER A 684 -25.83 -38.09 58.46
C SER A 684 -24.55 -38.52 59.20
N ILE A 685 -23.39 -37.91 58.92
CA ILE A 685 -22.11 -38.22 59.58
C ILE A 685 -21.69 -37.19 60.64
N THR A 686 -22.46 -36.12 60.84
CA THR A 686 -22.18 -35.08 61.84
C THR A 686 -22.68 -35.54 63.22
N MET A 687 -21.93 -35.18 64.26
CA MET A 687 -22.28 -35.47 65.64
C MET A 687 -23.47 -34.61 66.09
N GLN A 688 -24.47 -35.24 66.71
CA GLN A 688 -25.65 -34.62 67.28
C GLN A 688 -25.35 -33.97 68.64
N ASN A 689 -26.03 -32.87 68.93
CA ASN A 689 -25.94 -32.22 70.23
C ASN A 689 -26.87 -32.90 71.25
N ILE A 690 -26.33 -33.38 72.36
CA ILE A 690 -27.13 -33.89 73.49
C ILE A 690 -27.72 -32.70 74.26
N LYS A 691 -28.97 -32.35 73.94
CA LYS A 691 -29.67 -31.21 74.55
C LYS A 691 -30.26 -31.50 75.94
N GLU A 692 -30.50 -32.78 76.26
CA GLU A 692 -31.14 -33.18 77.51
C GLU A 692 -30.27 -32.86 78.75
N PRO A 693 -30.88 -32.43 79.87
CA PRO A 693 -30.19 -32.15 81.12
C PRO A 693 -29.87 -33.45 81.88
N ILE A 694 -28.96 -34.26 81.34
CA ILE A 694 -28.54 -35.53 81.93
C ILE A 694 -27.43 -35.28 82.97
N LYS A 695 -27.57 -35.84 84.18
CA LYS A 695 -26.51 -35.81 85.19
C LYS A 695 -25.51 -36.93 84.92
N PHE A 696 -24.21 -36.62 84.99
CA PHE A 696 -23.12 -37.57 84.76
C PHE A 696 -23.17 -38.84 85.63
N ARG A 697 -23.80 -38.77 86.82
CA ARG A 697 -23.92 -39.92 87.73
C ARG A 697 -24.95 -40.95 87.25
N ASP A 698 -25.96 -40.49 86.50
CA ASP A 698 -27.11 -41.28 86.05
C ASP A 698 -26.81 -42.01 84.72
N CYS A 699 -25.67 -41.72 84.10
CA CYS A 699 -25.17 -42.43 82.91
C CYS A 699 -24.51 -43.75 83.29
N LEU A 700 -24.72 -44.78 82.45
CA LEU A 700 -24.02 -46.07 82.58
C LEU A 700 -22.54 -45.89 82.32
N ARG A 701 -21.71 -46.73 82.93
CA ARG A 701 -20.28 -46.73 82.61
C ARG A 701 -20.07 -47.34 81.24
N LEU A 702 -19.18 -46.76 80.44
CA LEU A 702 -18.72 -47.44 79.22
C LEU A 702 -18.17 -48.84 79.54
N GLU A 703 -17.61 -49.02 80.75
CA GLU A 703 -17.09 -50.30 81.19
C GLU A 703 -18.14 -51.41 81.37
N GLU A 704 -19.43 -51.06 81.35
CA GLU A 704 -20.54 -52.02 81.42
C GLU A 704 -20.89 -52.61 80.05
N LEU A 705 -20.32 -52.08 78.95
CA LEU A 705 -20.49 -52.66 77.62
C LEU A 705 -19.68 -53.97 77.49
N ALA A 706 -20.23 -54.92 76.73
CA ALA A 706 -19.57 -56.18 76.46
C ALA A 706 -18.30 -55.97 75.62
N GLU A 707 -17.30 -56.83 75.84
CA GLU A 707 -16.11 -56.86 75.00
C GLU A 707 -16.46 -57.23 73.55
N GLY A 708 -15.73 -56.64 72.60
CA GLY A 708 -15.93 -56.76 71.17
C GLY A 708 -17.05 -55.87 70.61
N THR A 709 -17.76 -55.11 71.44
CA THR A 709 -18.88 -54.28 70.97
C THR A 709 -18.38 -53.12 70.10
N GLU A 710 -18.90 -53.02 68.88
CA GLU A 710 -18.69 -51.89 67.98
C GLU A 710 -19.89 -50.94 68.02
N LEU A 711 -19.67 -49.68 68.35
CA LEU A 711 -20.72 -48.66 68.46
C LEU A 711 -20.29 -47.38 67.75
N VAL A 712 -21.26 -46.60 67.28
CA VAL A 712 -21.00 -45.28 66.69
C VAL A 712 -21.47 -44.21 67.68
N ILE A 713 -20.56 -43.36 68.13
CA ILE A 713 -20.87 -42.18 68.93
C ILE A 713 -21.60 -41.18 68.03
N THR A 714 -22.88 -40.99 68.29
CA THR A 714 -23.74 -40.03 67.58
C THR A 714 -23.89 -38.73 68.31
N GLY A 715 -23.64 -38.67 69.62
CA GLY A 715 -23.67 -37.44 70.40
C GLY A 715 -22.65 -37.44 71.52
N LEU A 716 -22.08 -36.27 71.80
CA LEU A 716 -21.06 -36.08 72.85
C LEU A 716 -21.30 -34.76 73.58
N LYS A 717 -21.29 -34.80 74.92
CA LYS A 717 -21.44 -33.60 75.77
C LYS A 717 -20.37 -33.58 76.83
N SER A 718 -19.50 -32.57 76.77
CA SER A 718 -18.48 -32.33 77.79
C SER A 718 -19.11 -31.81 79.08
N VAL A 719 -18.72 -32.40 80.21
CA VAL A 719 -19.13 -32.00 81.56
C VAL A 719 -17.95 -32.01 82.52
N THR A 720 -17.92 -31.10 83.48
CA THR A 720 -16.90 -31.08 84.55
C THR A 720 -17.42 -31.92 85.72
N HIS A 721 -16.73 -33.01 86.05
CA HIS A 721 -17.07 -33.86 87.19
C HIS A 721 -15.85 -34.12 88.06
N ARG A 722 -15.91 -33.70 89.34
CA ARG A 722 -14.77 -33.75 90.28
C ARG A 722 -13.51 -33.11 89.70
N GLU A 723 -13.68 -31.87 89.19
CA GLU A 723 -12.60 -31.04 88.62
C GLU A 723 -11.91 -31.63 87.39
N LYS A 724 -12.45 -32.70 86.80
CA LYS A 724 -11.95 -33.28 85.56
C LYS A 724 -13.00 -33.19 84.47
N GLN A 725 -12.57 -32.87 83.26
CA GLN A 725 -13.41 -32.93 82.08
C GLN A 725 -13.74 -34.40 81.79
N ARG A 726 -15.02 -34.67 81.59
CA ARG A 726 -15.61 -35.97 81.26
C ARG A 726 -16.62 -35.77 80.15
N TYR A 727 -16.96 -36.83 79.43
CA TYR A 727 -17.94 -36.78 78.35
C TYR A 727 -19.13 -37.68 78.66
N ILE A 728 -20.33 -37.17 78.40
CA ILE A 728 -21.54 -37.97 78.26
C ILE A 728 -21.67 -38.34 76.79
N ILE A 729 -21.86 -39.61 76.51
CA ILE A 729 -21.78 -40.22 75.19
C ILE A 729 -23.14 -40.85 74.86
N GLN A 730 -23.62 -40.56 73.67
CA GLN A 730 -24.79 -41.19 73.07
C GLN A 730 -24.33 -42.03 71.89
N PHE A 731 -24.78 -43.29 71.85
CA PHE A 731 -24.49 -44.19 70.74
C PHE A 731 -25.68 -44.27 69.77
N GLU A 732 -25.37 -44.60 68.51
CA GLU A 732 -26.37 -44.95 67.51
C GLU A 732 -27.20 -46.14 68.00
N ASN A 733 -28.52 -46.03 67.89
CA ASN A 733 -29.49 -47.04 68.33
C ASN A 733 -29.50 -47.35 69.84
N SER A 734 -28.88 -46.50 70.68
CA SER A 734 -29.00 -46.56 72.14
C SER A 734 -29.77 -45.35 72.67
N SER A 735 -30.85 -45.60 73.42
CA SER A 735 -31.53 -44.55 74.21
C SER A 735 -30.83 -44.27 75.54
N VAL A 736 -29.83 -45.07 75.91
CA VAL A 736 -29.09 -44.94 77.16
C VAL A 736 -27.80 -44.14 76.93
N PHE A 737 -27.48 -43.27 77.89
CA PHE A 737 -26.26 -42.47 77.89
C PHE A 737 -25.14 -43.13 78.69
N TYR A 738 -23.93 -43.04 78.15
CA TYR A 738 -22.73 -43.58 78.77
C TYR A 738 -21.79 -42.47 79.20
N ARG A 739 -21.06 -42.68 80.29
CA ARG A 739 -19.98 -41.77 80.67
C ARG A 739 -18.63 -42.26 80.18
N SER A 740 -17.84 -41.35 79.64
CA SER A 740 -16.47 -41.60 79.21
C SER A 740 -15.60 -42.10 80.36
N ASN A 741 -14.55 -42.84 79.99
CA ASN A 741 -13.45 -43.13 80.87
C ASN A 741 -12.21 -42.35 80.47
N TYR A 742 -11.19 -42.40 81.33
CA TYR A 742 -9.95 -41.66 81.17
C TYR A 742 -9.25 -41.88 79.82
N TRP A 743 -9.34 -43.09 79.26
CA TRP A 743 -8.63 -43.45 78.04
C TRP A 743 -9.31 -42.86 76.81
N LEU A 744 -10.63 -43.05 76.69
CA LEU A 744 -11.37 -42.42 75.60
C LEU A 744 -11.24 -40.89 75.66
N GLU A 745 -11.26 -40.29 76.85
CA GLU A 745 -11.02 -38.84 77.01
C GLU A 745 -9.68 -38.39 76.47
N LYS A 746 -8.63 -39.19 76.65
CA LYS A 746 -7.29 -38.87 76.14
C LYS A 746 -7.22 -38.92 74.62
N GLU A 747 -7.86 -39.91 74.01
CA GLU A 747 -7.91 -40.03 72.55
C GLU A 747 -8.74 -38.89 71.93
N LEU A 748 -9.88 -38.55 72.54
CA LEU A 748 -10.76 -37.48 72.05
C LEU A 748 -10.12 -36.08 72.11
N GLN A 749 -9.07 -35.86 72.92
CA GLN A 749 -8.37 -34.57 72.97
C GLN A 749 -7.74 -34.15 71.62
N ASN A 750 -7.43 -35.11 70.76
CA ASN A 750 -6.73 -34.87 69.48
C ASN A 750 -7.63 -35.06 68.25
N MET A 751 -8.94 -35.27 68.43
CA MET A 751 -9.89 -35.58 67.36
C MET A 751 -10.85 -34.43 67.04
N ASP A 752 -11.31 -34.37 65.79
CA ASP A 752 -12.35 -33.43 65.36
C ASP A 752 -13.73 -33.96 65.77
N LEU A 753 -14.27 -33.42 66.87
CA LEU A 753 -15.52 -33.86 67.49
C LEU A 753 -16.79 -33.45 66.71
N ASN A 754 -16.65 -32.86 65.52
CA ASN A 754 -17.79 -32.52 64.69
C ASN A 754 -18.41 -33.72 63.96
N TYR A 755 -17.70 -34.86 63.87
CA TYR A 755 -18.15 -36.05 63.13
C TYR A 755 -18.44 -37.22 64.05
N ARG A 756 -19.35 -38.11 63.64
CA ARG A 756 -19.65 -39.37 64.33
C ARG A 756 -18.41 -40.26 64.40
N ILE A 757 -18.20 -40.90 65.54
CA ILE A 757 -16.97 -41.68 65.82
C ILE A 757 -17.35 -43.13 66.04
N LYS A 758 -16.84 -44.05 65.20
CA LYS A 758 -17.01 -45.49 65.44
C LYS A 758 -15.96 -45.94 66.46
N ILE A 759 -16.37 -46.72 67.45
CA ILE A 759 -15.47 -47.27 68.45
C ILE A 759 -15.69 -48.77 68.56
N LYS A 760 -14.62 -49.52 68.84
CA LYS A 760 -14.68 -50.92 69.26
C LYS A 760 -14.11 -51.05 70.67
N LEU A 761 -14.86 -51.70 71.56
CA LEU A 761 -14.41 -52.00 72.93
C LEU A 761 -13.66 -53.33 72.97
N ASP A 762 -12.39 -53.34 73.38
CA ASP A 762 -11.64 -54.58 73.65
C ASP A 762 -11.15 -54.59 75.11
N LYS A 763 -11.22 -55.75 75.80
CA LYS A 763 -10.71 -55.87 77.18
C LYS A 763 -9.30 -56.42 77.17
N LEU A 764 -8.39 -55.69 77.79
CA LEU A 764 -7.08 -56.21 78.13
C LEU A 764 -7.10 -56.81 79.53
N ARG A 765 -6.91 -58.14 79.59
CA ARG A 765 -6.69 -58.87 80.85
C ARG A 765 -5.21 -58.86 81.23
N HIS A 766 -4.96 -58.33 82.42
CA HIS A 766 -3.74 -58.34 83.24
C HIS A 766 -2.63 -57.31 82.97
N THR A 767 -2.50 -56.39 83.94
CA THR A 767 -1.19 -56.14 84.57
C THR A 767 -1.20 -56.80 85.96
N PRO A 768 -0.10 -57.42 86.44
CA PRO A 768 -0.13 -58.35 87.58
C PRO A 768 -0.57 -57.80 88.95
N ASN A 769 -0.73 -56.47 89.14
CA ASN A 769 -0.82 -55.88 90.49
C ASN A 769 -2.17 -55.26 90.89
N ARG A 770 -3.22 -55.32 90.06
CA ARG A 770 -4.59 -54.95 90.46
C ARG A 770 -5.57 -55.79 89.65
N ASN A 771 -6.44 -56.57 90.30
CA ASN A 771 -7.54 -57.33 89.69
C ASN A 771 -8.62 -56.41 89.06
N LYS A 772 -8.23 -55.49 88.18
CA LYS A 772 -9.14 -54.62 87.41
C LYS A 772 -8.92 -54.87 85.92
N GLU A 773 -9.93 -55.45 85.27
CA GLU A 773 -10.00 -55.51 83.81
C GLU A 773 -9.90 -54.09 83.23
N ARG A 774 -9.11 -53.89 82.17
CA ARG A 774 -9.01 -52.62 81.46
C ARG A 774 -9.74 -52.74 80.14
N LEU A 775 -10.54 -51.74 79.78
CA LEU A 775 -11.10 -51.60 78.44
C LEU A 775 -10.27 -50.58 77.67
N ILE A 776 -9.80 -50.98 76.49
CA ILE A 776 -9.17 -50.10 75.51
C ILE A 776 -10.12 -49.98 74.32
N PHE A 777 -10.17 -48.80 73.74
CA PHE A 777 -10.98 -48.52 72.56
C PHE A 777 -10.07 -48.48 71.34
N CYS A 778 -10.43 -49.22 70.30
CA CYS A 778 -9.94 -48.95 68.96
C CYS A 778 -10.92 -47.97 68.30
N LEU A 779 -10.41 -46.80 67.91
CA LEU A 779 -11.12 -45.73 67.22
C LEU A 779 -11.01 -45.88 65.70
#